data_AF-A0A3M7BWI0-F1
#
_entry.id   AF-A0A3M7BWI0-F1
#
_cell.length_a   1.000
_cell.length_b   1.000
_cell.length_c   1.000
_cell.angle_alpha   90.00
_cell.angle_beta   90.00
_cell.angle_gamma   90.00
#
_symmetry.space_group_name_H-M   'P 1'
#
loop_
_entity.id
_entity.type
_entity.pdbx_description
1 polymer ?
#
loop_
_entity_poly.entity_id
_entity_poly.type
_entity_poly.pdbx_seq_one_letter_code
_entity_poly.pdbx_strand_id
1 'polypeptide(L)'
;MTHALNRAMHLIALPTSAEPFKEAYDQERALVRVLRFMVAQRPPLQLNREGYRAVVRVQLAQKKTPREQQWAELKALSWPPWKQERTAMDALITPEEHGLSRAGDTLRRMREAGYEPQGWEQVAQVLAGWDVDRTPTVQQRAIFFTRIRRSEQNSSVWAARITTTRTAQEAWAAYLAFEESGLESSESVLLAIAQKLYQEERRARTDLAMGDQQSKRNDGVEPALPGEKIENEPLPPSTHLYTYTRRPIPSIEEFYRELVAKGVYPGGHLLGFLIANAASLQLGIEYLRSGVRHHPEIISIFFPKRSPGLSSIPESVFAGLIKLLTRFANVPLTKVLRQRWLLEWRSVHSAPPMGHEQSKHELNPQHTLVFALQLLKHRRSTKLMLWSSFLQALSHDATLQSLRFLSDPQSKHPVEGGLAQTFVAARSSIWANRLAWRVQSIMQDLQVDLDAWSFQAICIAEENVVVSCWKALKYDVNETLHEETKTFSGDEQSMIVRAANAIIDSNNRVNRLRRGFSALVGDDDDFGGRAIQTSAIDLPRLLTVPSAAILHAYIRSLGWRGDHQGLLLLVEWMVEHRSELAEQRARDRNGERLMRRAIIALRVFLERAWLLEQDPHSAEDASPATQEGDASEPLEPRDARLKNLRKLEQEAPTSLREEVRRLVEGVEEWHGWPSDNVVAAYVDNDRFQSVNKMYSPVK
;
A
#
# COMPACT_ATOMS: atom_id res chain seq x y z
N MET A 1 -7.73 -33.96 22.63
CA MET A 1 -7.53 -33.73 21.18
C MET A 1 -8.56 -32.75 20.60
N THR A 2 -9.87 -33.01 20.70
CA THR A 2 -10.94 -32.14 20.15
C THR A 2 -10.81 -30.67 20.54
N HIS A 3 -10.62 -30.36 21.82
CA HIS A 3 -10.44 -28.98 22.30
C HIS A 3 -9.21 -28.31 21.68
N ALA A 4 -8.08 -29.03 21.61
CA ALA A 4 -6.84 -28.51 21.06
C ALA A 4 -6.96 -28.16 19.56
N LEU A 5 -7.63 -29.00 18.78
CA LEU A 5 -7.85 -28.74 17.34
C LEU A 5 -8.81 -27.56 17.12
N ASN A 6 -9.91 -27.47 17.90
CA ASN A 6 -10.80 -26.31 17.82
C ASN A 6 -10.09 -25.01 18.21
N ARG A 7 -9.21 -25.07 19.23
CA ARG A 7 -8.37 -23.94 19.62
C ARG A 7 -7.35 -23.58 18.54
N ALA A 8 -6.73 -24.56 17.90
CA ALA A 8 -5.81 -24.33 16.78
C ALA A 8 -6.51 -23.64 15.61
N MET A 9 -7.70 -24.11 15.22
CA MET A 9 -8.51 -23.43 14.20
C MET A 9 -8.83 -21.98 14.58
N HIS A 10 -9.18 -21.73 15.84
CA HIS A 10 -9.42 -20.36 16.31
C HIS A 10 -8.21 -19.44 16.11
N LEU A 11 -7.01 -19.93 16.42
CA LEU A 11 -5.75 -19.19 16.25
C LEU A 11 -5.41 -18.98 14.77
N ILE A 12 -5.58 -20.00 13.93
CA ILE A 12 -5.37 -19.92 12.48
C ILE A 12 -6.29 -18.87 11.85
N ALA A 13 -7.54 -18.79 12.31
CA ALA A 13 -8.53 -17.85 11.77
C ALA A 13 -8.32 -16.40 12.22
N LEU A 14 -7.39 -16.09 13.13
CA LEU A 14 -7.19 -14.70 13.57
C LEU A 14 -6.72 -13.82 12.39
N PRO A 15 -7.16 -12.56 12.30
CA PRO A 15 -6.72 -11.67 11.23
C PRO A 15 -5.20 -11.52 11.22
N THR A 16 -4.61 -11.62 10.04
CA THR A 16 -3.19 -11.40 9.86
C THR A 16 -2.87 -9.89 9.77
N SER A 17 -1.60 -9.53 9.99
CA SER A 17 -1.20 -8.14 10.13
C SER A 17 -0.98 -7.41 8.80
N ALA A 18 -0.64 -8.13 7.73
CA ALA A 18 -0.25 -7.53 6.45
C ALA A 18 -1.43 -7.46 5.47
N GLU A 19 -1.92 -8.61 4.96
CA GLU A 19 -2.99 -8.65 3.96
C GLU A 19 -4.14 -9.58 4.38
N PRO A 20 -4.90 -9.26 5.45
CA PRO A 20 -5.88 -10.15 6.07
C PRO A 20 -6.99 -10.67 5.13
N PHE A 21 -7.36 -9.91 4.10
CA PHE A 21 -8.34 -10.38 3.10
C PHE A 21 -7.74 -11.34 2.07
N LYS A 22 -6.48 -11.15 1.69
CA LYS A 22 -5.80 -12.01 0.70
C LYS A 22 -5.33 -13.31 1.34
N GLU A 23 -4.80 -13.22 2.55
CA GLU A 23 -4.31 -14.36 3.33
C GLU A 23 -5.45 -15.26 3.85
N ALA A 24 -6.71 -14.80 3.81
CA ALA A 24 -7.88 -15.61 4.16
C ALA A 24 -8.00 -16.90 3.33
N TYR A 25 -7.43 -16.93 2.12
CA TYR A 25 -7.37 -18.14 1.30
C TYR A 25 -6.45 -19.20 1.93
N ASP A 26 -5.25 -18.80 2.34
CA ASP A 26 -4.29 -19.72 2.96
C ASP A 26 -4.76 -20.17 4.35
N GLN A 27 -5.44 -19.28 5.08
CA GLN A 27 -6.16 -19.65 6.31
C GLN A 27 -7.24 -20.71 6.07
N GLU A 28 -8.05 -20.59 5.01
CA GLU A 28 -9.04 -21.61 4.66
C GLU A 28 -8.37 -22.94 4.32
N ARG A 29 -7.30 -22.95 3.52
CA ARG A 29 -6.56 -24.17 3.20
C ARG A 29 -6.05 -24.86 4.47
N ALA A 30 -5.53 -24.09 5.43
CA ALA A 30 -5.10 -24.61 6.71
C ALA A 30 -6.28 -25.18 7.53
N LEU A 31 -7.40 -24.45 7.63
CA LEU A 31 -8.60 -24.91 8.34
C LEU A 31 -9.18 -26.19 7.72
N VAL A 32 -9.27 -26.28 6.39
CA VAL A 32 -9.79 -27.45 5.68
C VAL A 32 -8.96 -28.70 5.97
N ARG A 33 -7.63 -28.59 6.07
CA ARG A 33 -6.77 -29.70 6.46
C ARG A 33 -7.07 -30.19 7.89
N VAL A 34 -7.24 -29.27 8.85
CA VAL A 34 -7.62 -29.61 10.23
C VAL A 34 -9.00 -30.28 10.26
N LEU A 35 -9.98 -29.75 9.53
CA LEU A 35 -11.33 -30.32 9.45
C LEU A 35 -11.32 -31.73 8.85
N ARG A 36 -10.58 -31.96 7.76
CA ARG A 36 -10.42 -33.30 7.17
C ARG A 36 -9.83 -34.28 8.17
N PHE A 37 -8.81 -33.87 8.91
CA PHE A 37 -8.21 -34.70 9.95
C PHE A 37 -9.21 -35.03 11.07
N MET A 38 -10.00 -34.06 11.53
CA MET A 38 -11.04 -34.26 12.55
C MET A 38 -12.12 -35.26 12.11
N VAL A 39 -12.56 -35.18 10.85
CA VAL A 39 -13.57 -36.07 10.26
C VAL A 39 -13.03 -37.50 10.08
N ALA A 40 -11.75 -37.66 9.77
CA ALA A 40 -11.13 -38.97 9.54
C ALA A 40 -10.97 -39.82 10.81
N GLN A 41 -11.08 -39.22 12.00
CA GLN A 41 -10.98 -39.95 13.27
C GLN A 41 -12.20 -40.86 13.51
N ARG A 42 -12.01 -41.92 14.30
CA ARG A 42 -13.10 -42.82 14.74
C ARG A 42 -13.14 -42.87 16.29
N PRO A 43 -14.17 -42.28 16.94
CA PRO A 43 -15.27 -41.50 16.37
C PRO A 43 -14.81 -40.13 15.81
N PRO A 44 -15.56 -39.53 14.87
CA PRO A 44 -15.24 -38.21 14.34
C PRO A 44 -15.18 -37.15 15.44
N LEU A 45 -14.17 -36.28 15.38
CA LEU A 45 -14.03 -35.20 16.36
C LEU A 45 -14.99 -34.05 16.02
N GLN A 46 -15.80 -33.65 17.00
CA GLN A 46 -16.83 -32.63 16.80
C GLN A 46 -16.27 -31.20 16.83
N LEU A 47 -16.94 -30.32 16.09
CA LEU A 47 -16.73 -28.88 16.15
C LEU A 47 -17.45 -28.29 17.37
N ASN A 48 -16.75 -27.45 18.12
CA ASN A 48 -17.37 -26.64 19.15
C ASN A 48 -17.68 -25.23 18.62
N ARG A 49 -18.28 -24.37 19.47
CA ARG A 49 -18.55 -22.97 19.14
C ARG A 49 -17.31 -22.23 18.61
N GLU A 50 -16.13 -22.43 19.19
CA GLU A 50 -14.90 -21.78 18.70
C GLU A 50 -14.52 -22.23 17.29
N GLY A 51 -14.66 -23.53 17.00
CA GLY A 51 -14.42 -24.10 15.67
C GLY A 51 -15.35 -23.54 14.60
N TYR A 52 -16.66 -23.46 14.88
CA TYR A 52 -17.61 -22.81 13.97
C TYR A 52 -17.27 -21.33 13.74
N ARG A 53 -16.98 -20.58 14.82
CA ARG A 53 -16.57 -19.17 14.71
C ARG A 53 -15.29 -18.98 13.89
N ALA A 54 -14.34 -19.91 13.97
CA ALA A 54 -13.12 -19.88 13.16
C ALA A 54 -13.43 -19.97 11.66
N VAL A 55 -14.28 -20.93 11.27
CA VAL A 55 -14.70 -21.11 9.87
C VAL A 55 -15.48 -19.89 9.36
N VAL A 56 -16.46 -19.41 10.14
CA VAL A 56 -17.27 -18.21 9.80
C VAL A 56 -16.38 -16.99 9.58
N ARG A 57 -15.39 -16.77 10.45
CA ARG A 57 -14.48 -15.62 10.34
C ARG A 57 -13.70 -15.61 9.03
N VAL A 58 -13.13 -16.75 8.64
CA VAL A 58 -12.40 -16.86 7.38
C VAL A 58 -13.33 -16.67 6.19
N GLN A 59 -14.52 -17.30 6.20
CA GLN A 59 -15.50 -17.15 5.13
C GLN A 59 -16.01 -15.71 4.94
N LEU A 60 -16.12 -14.92 6.02
CA LEU A 60 -16.46 -13.50 5.93
C LEU A 60 -15.37 -12.65 5.28
N ALA A 61 -14.09 -13.05 5.35
CA ALA A 61 -12.98 -12.33 4.73
C ALA A 61 -12.75 -12.68 3.25
N GLN A 62 -13.40 -13.73 2.73
CA GLN A 62 -13.16 -14.21 1.38
C GLN A 62 -14.01 -13.52 0.31
N LYS A 63 -13.55 -13.57 -0.95
CA LYS A 63 -14.31 -13.08 -2.12
C LYS A 63 -15.69 -13.75 -2.22
N LYS A 64 -16.67 -13.05 -2.79
CA LYS A 64 -17.96 -13.64 -3.13
C LYS A 64 -17.78 -14.78 -4.13
N THR A 65 -18.45 -15.89 -3.85
CA THR A 65 -18.63 -16.99 -4.80
C THR A 65 -19.54 -16.56 -5.94
N PRO A 66 -19.51 -17.24 -7.11
CA PRO A 66 -20.38 -16.91 -8.23
C PRO A 66 -21.87 -16.84 -7.86
N ARG A 67 -22.34 -17.71 -6.95
CA ARG A 67 -23.72 -17.69 -6.45
C ARG A 67 -24.03 -16.45 -5.62
N GLU A 68 -23.11 -16.05 -4.73
CA GLU A 68 -23.24 -14.82 -3.93
C GLU A 68 -23.16 -13.56 -4.81
N GLN A 69 -22.40 -13.61 -5.91
CA GLN A 69 -22.33 -12.53 -6.90
C GLN A 69 -23.68 -12.36 -7.63
N GLN A 70 -24.24 -13.44 -8.17
CA GLN A 70 -25.57 -13.44 -8.79
C GLN A 70 -26.65 -12.93 -7.82
N TRP A 71 -26.62 -13.38 -6.56
CA TRP A 71 -27.53 -12.88 -5.54
C TRP A 71 -27.36 -11.38 -5.29
N ALA A 72 -26.13 -10.89 -5.23
CA ALA A 72 -25.84 -9.47 -5.01
C ALA A 72 -26.30 -8.59 -6.18
N GLU A 73 -26.22 -9.08 -7.42
CA GLU A 73 -26.69 -8.38 -8.62
C GLU A 73 -28.22 -8.19 -8.65
N LEU A 74 -28.96 -9.16 -8.11
CA LEU A 74 -30.43 -9.12 -8.03
C LEU A 74 -30.97 -8.33 -6.84
N LYS A 75 -30.12 -7.80 -5.96
CA LYS A 75 -30.56 -6.95 -4.85
C LYS A 75 -31.07 -5.61 -5.35
N ALA A 76 -32.27 -5.23 -4.91
CA ALA A 76 -32.87 -3.95 -5.20
C ALA A 76 -31.99 -2.79 -4.74
N LEU A 77 -32.11 -1.66 -5.42
CA LEU A 77 -31.41 -0.43 -5.06
C LEU A 77 -32.02 0.28 -3.83
N SER A 78 -33.27 -0.05 -3.48
CA SER A 78 -33.94 0.40 -2.26
C SER A 78 -33.40 -0.29 -1.01
N TRP A 79 -33.66 0.30 0.16
CA TRP A 79 -33.34 -0.29 1.47
C TRP A 79 -34.63 -0.66 2.23
N PRO A 80 -34.77 -1.90 2.75
CA PRO A 80 -33.82 -3.01 2.65
C PRO A 80 -33.65 -3.56 1.21
N PRO A 81 -32.49 -4.15 0.89
CA PRO A 81 -32.13 -4.63 -0.45
C PRO A 81 -32.78 -5.99 -0.76
N TRP A 82 -34.11 -6.01 -0.90
CA TRP A 82 -34.86 -7.20 -1.30
C TRP A 82 -34.50 -7.65 -2.72
N LYS A 83 -34.62 -8.96 -2.99
CA LYS A 83 -34.42 -9.51 -4.35
C LYS A 83 -35.44 -8.89 -5.30
N GLN A 84 -34.97 -8.41 -6.45
CA GLN A 84 -35.80 -7.96 -7.56
C GLN A 84 -35.53 -8.83 -8.78
N GLU A 85 -36.56 -9.54 -9.23
CA GLU A 85 -36.50 -10.37 -10.43
C GLU A 85 -36.51 -9.47 -11.67
N ARG A 86 -35.50 -9.62 -12.53
CA ARG A 86 -35.37 -8.88 -13.79
C ARG A 86 -35.78 -9.75 -14.97
N THR A 87 -35.52 -11.05 -14.87
CA THR A 87 -35.83 -12.06 -15.89
C THR A 87 -36.58 -13.25 -15.27
N ALA A 88 -37.27 -14.03 -16.09
CA ALA A 88 -37.96 -15.24 -15.63
C ALA A 88 -37.00 -16.32 -15.07
N MET A 89 -35.74 -16.33 -15.53
CA MET A 89 -34.71 -17.24 -15.00
C MET A 89 -34.31 -16.88 -13.56
N ASP A 90 -34.48 -15.62 -13.16
CA ASP A 90 -34.14 -15.15 -11.82
C ASP A 90 -35.05 -15.77 -10.76
N ALA A 91 -36.24 -16.25 -11.13
CA ALA A 91 -37.16 -16.94 -10.21
C ALA A 91 -36.52 -18.21 -9.59
N LEU A 92 -35.60 -18.86 -10.32
CA LEU A 92 -34.86 -20.03 -9.84
C LEU A 92 -33.79 -19.66 -8.78
N ILE A 93 -33.42 -18.39 -8.68
CA ILE A 93 -32.44 -17.90 -7.71
C ILE A 93 -33.15 -17.66 -6.38
N THR A 94 -33.14 -18.67 -5.50
CA THR A 94 -33.83 -18.61 -4.21
C THR A 94 -32.96 -18.00 -3.08
N PRO A 95 -33.58 -17.37 -2.08
CA PRO A 95 -32.87 -16.87 -0.90
C PRO A 95 -32.12 -17.97 -0.12
N GLU A 96 -32.64 -19.20 -0.13
CA GLU A 96 -32.09 -20.33 0.63
C GLU A 96 -30.82 -20.92 -0.01
N GLU A 97 -30.73 -20.90 -1.35
CA GLU A 97 -29.60 -21.46 -2.08
C GLU A 97 -28.55 -20.41 -2.44
N HIS A 98 -28.98 -19.20 -2.80
CA HIS A 98 -28.08 -18.14 -3.30
C HIS A 98 -27.96 -16.98 -2.30
N GLY A 99 -29.02 -16.73 -1.52
CA GLY A 99 -29.08 -15.62 -0.58
C GLY A 99 -28.28 -15.81 0.71
N LEU A 100 -28.00 -17.06 1.09
CA LEU A 100 -27.12 -17.39 2.20
C LEU A 100 -25.66 -17.40 1.71
N SER A 101 -24.85 -16.55 2.33
CA SER A 101 -23.39 -16.60 2.12
C SER A 101 -22.80 -17.87 2.73
N ARG A 102 -21.57 -18.24 2.33
CA ARG A 102 -20.86 -19.37 2.95
C ARG A 102 -20.78 -19.27 4.49
N ALA A 103 -20.57 -18.05 4.98
CA ALA A 103 -20.60 -17.75 6.41
C ALA A 103 -22.00 -17.95 7.03
N GLY A 104 -23.05 -17.51 6.32
CA GLY A 104 -24.45 -17.72 6.71
C GLY A 104 -24.83 -19.20 6.79
N ASP A 105 -24.36 -20.01 5.85
CA ASP A 105 -24.54 -21.46 5.85
C ASP A 105 -23.87 -22.12 7.04
N THR A 106 -22.64 -21.74 7.36
CA THR A 106 -21.93 -22.25 8.55
C THR A 106 -22.64 -21.84 9.84
N LEU A 107 -23.19 -20.62 9.92
CA LEU A 107 -24.02 -20.17 11.05
C LEU A 107 -25.33 -20.96 11.18
N ARG A 108 -25.94 -21.34 10.05
CA ARG A 108 -27.12 -22.23 10.04
C ARG A 108 -26.77 -23.61 10.59
N ARG A 109 -25.70 -24.24 10.09
CA ARG A 109 -25.20 -25.54 10.60
C ARG A 109 -24.84 -25.50 12.08
N MET A 110 -24.25 -24.39 12.53
CA MET A 110 -23.96 -24.17 13.93
C MET A 110 -25.23 -24.19 14.81
N ARG A 111 -26.33 -23.58 14.33
CA ARG A 111 -27.63 -23.63 15.02
C ARG A 111 -28.24 -25.03 15.02
N GLU A 112 -28.16 -25.74 13.89
CA GLU A 112 -28.62 -27.13 13.77
C GLU A 112 -27.86 -28.08 14.72
N ALA A 113 -26.57 -27.78 15.00
CA ALA A 113 -25.76 -28.47 15.99
C ALA A 113 -26.12 -28.11 17.46
N GLY A 114 -27.13 -27.27 17.69
CA GLY A 114 -27.64 -26.91 19.02
C GLY A 114 -27.00 -25.67 19.65
N TYR A 115 -26.19 -24.90 18.92
CA TYR A 115 -25.59 -23.68 19.46
C TYR A 115 -26.49 -22.46 19.24
N GLU A 116 -27.03 -21.91 20.32
CA GLU A 116 -27.82 -20.67 20.28
C GLU A 116 -26.95 -19.46 19.83
N PRO A 117 -27.46 -18.57 18.95
CA PRO A 117 -26.76 -17.37 18.53
C PRO A 117 -26.55 -16.38 19.70
N GLN A 118 -25.30 -15.95 19.91
CA GLN A 118 -24.97 -14.85 20.81
C GLN A 118 -24.65 -13.59 19.99
N GLY A 119 -24.26 -12.50 20.64
CA GLY A 119 -23.96 -11.24 19.95
C GLY A 119 -22.92 -11.37 18.84
N TRP A 120 -21.94 -12.25 19.02
CA TRP A 120 -20.96 -12.54 17.98
C TRP A 120 -21.60 -13.18 16.74
N GLU A 121 -22.43 -14.20 16.92
CA GLU A 121 -23.12 -14.88 15.82
C GLU A 121 -24.17 -13.98 15.16
N GLN A 122 -24.87 -13.13 15.93
CA GLN A 122 -25.82 -12.15 15.40
C GLN A 122 -25.14 -11.13 14.49
N VAL A 123 -23.99 -10.58 14.91
CA VAL A 123 -23.20 -9.67 14.08
C VAL A 123 -22.69 -10.38 12.83
N ALA A 124 -22.18 -11.61 12.96
CA ALA A 124 -21.75 -12.40 11.82
C ALA A 124 -22.91 -12.66 10.83
N GLN A 125 -24.12 -12.89 11.34
CA GLN A 125 -25.33 -13.08 10.52
C GLN A 125 -25.65 -11.82 9.70
N VAL A 126 -25.59 -10.64 10.33
CA VAL A 126 -25.82 -9.35 9.65
C VAL A 126 -24.80 -9.14 8.53
N LEU A 127 -23.51 -9.38 8.80
CA LEU A 127 -22.44 -9.30 7.79
C LEU A 127 -22.62 -10.34 6.66
N ALA A 128 -23.12 -11.53 7.00
CA ALA A 128 -23.41 -12.62 6.09
C ALA A 128 -24.60 -12.36 5.15
N GLY A 129 -25.32 -11.24 5.30
CA GLY A 129 -26.36 -10.77 4.38
C GLY A 129 -27.79 -10.80 4.93
N TRP A 130 -27.98 -11.08 6.22
CA TRP A 130 -29.31 -11.18 6.85
C TRP A 130 -29.31 -10.59 8.26
N ASP A 131 -30.18 -9.63 8.53
CA ASP A 131 -30.35 -9.05 9.85
C ASP A 131 -31.05 -10.04 10.82
N VAL A 132 -31.02 -9.75 12.11
CA VAL A 132 -31.65 -10.54 13.17
C VAL A 132 -33.18 -10.57 13.06
N ASP A 133 -33.78 -9.58 12.39
CA ASP A 133 -35.21 -9.50 12.08
C ASP A 133 -35.59 -10.17 10.74
N ARG A 134 -34.62 -10.86 10.10
CA ARG A 134 -34.75 -11.53 8.80
C ARG A 134 -34.89 -10.60 7.60
N THR A 135 -34.64 -9.30 7.76
CA THR A 135 -34.49 -8.42 6.59
C THR A 135 -33.13 -8.68 5.90
N PRO A 136 -33.07 -8.57 4.56
CA PRO A 136 -31.81 -8.76 3.84
C PRO A 136 -30.89 -7.54 4.08
N THR A 137 -29.58 -7.78 4.13
CA THR A 137 -28.54 -6.73 4.16
C THR A 137 -27.56 -6.94 3.02
N VAL A 138 -26.63 -6.00 2.77
CA VAL A 138 -25.53 -6.25 1.83
C VAL A 138 -24.58 -7.28 2.45
N GLN A 139 -24.24 -8.33 1.67
CA GLN A 139 -23.25 -9.32 2.08
C GLN A 139 -21.87 -8.64 2.12
N GLN A 140 -21.41 -8.33 3.32
CA GLN A 140 -20.23 -7.51 3.56
C GLN A 140 -19.03 -8.40 3.88
N ARG A 141 -17.95 -8.24 3.12
CA ARG A 141 -16.67 -8.85 3.46
C ARG A 141 -16.00 -8.06 4.56
N ALA A 142 -15.62 -8.75 5.62
CA ALA A 142 -15.18 -8.11 6.86
C ALA A 142 -14.11 -8.92 7.58
N ILE A 143 -13.15 -8.20 8.17
CA ILE A 143 -12.20 -8.74 9.14
C ILE A 143 -12.91 -8.77 10.48
N PHE A 144 -13.32 -9.96 10.93
CA PHE A 144 -14.22 -10.07 12.08
C PHE A 144 -13.49 -10.49 13.37
N PHE A 145 -13.47 -9.58 14.35
CA PHE A 145 -12.72 -9.75 15.59
C PHE A 145 -13.34 -10.77 16.57
N THR A 146 -12.55 -11.16 17.59
CA THR A 146 -12.84 -12.31 18.46
C THR A 146 -13.83 -12.03 19.59
N ARG A 147 -13.99 -10.77 20.01
CA ARG A 147 -14.68 -10.43 21.26
C ARG A 147 -15.75 -9.39 21.01
N ILE A 148 -16.96 -9.72 21.44
CA ILE A 148 -18.07 -8.80 21.63
C ILE A 148 -18.51 -8.99 23.08
N ARG A 149 -18.47 -7.92 23.88
CA ARG A 149 -18.92 -7.98 25.27
C ARG A 149 -20.44 -8.08 25.29
N ARG A 150 -21.00 -8.79 26.28
CA ARG A 150 -22.47 -8.93 26.42
C ARG A 150 -23.16 -7.57 26.51
N SER A 151 -22.57 -6.61 27.21
CA SER A 151 -23.08 -5.23 27.32
C SER A 151 -23.11 -4.49 25.98
N GLU A 152 -22.25 -4.85 25.04
CA GLU A 152 -22.07 -4.18 23.74
C GLU A 152 -22.77 -4.93 22.60
N GLN A 153 -23.49 -6.02 22.90
CA GLN A 153 -24.10 -6.88 21.89
C GLN A 153 -25.05 -6.11 20.97
N ASN A 154 -26.00 -5.36 21.54
CA ASN A 154 -26.97 -4.60 20.76
C ASN A 154 -26.28 -3.51 19.93
N SER A 155 -25.33 -2.79 20.51
CA SER A 155 -24.57 -1.76 19.80
C SER A 155 -23.71 -2.35 18.67
N SER A 156 -23.14 -3.53 18.87
CA SER A 156 -22.36 -4.23 17.84
C SER A 156 -23.23 -4.67 16.66
N VAL A 157 -24.46 -5.12 16.93
CA VAL A 157 -25.45 -5.43 15.87
C VAL A 157 -25.80 -4.16 15.09
N TRP A 158 -26.03 -3.02 15.76
CA TRP A 158 -26.24 -1.74 15.09
C TRP A 158 -25.03 -1.28 14.25
N ALA A 159 -23.82 -1.44 14.76
CA ALA A 159 -22.61 -1.15 14.00
C ALA A 159 -22.53 -2.03 12.73
N ALA A 160 -22.90 -3.30 12.84
CA ALA A 160 -22.97 -4.21 11.70
C ALA A 160 -24.02 -3.76 10.67
N ARG A 161 -25.23 -3.38 11.12
CA ARG A 161 -26.31 -2.85 10.25
C ARG A 161 -25.83 -1.68 9.40
N ILE A 162 -25.21 -0.69 10.04
CA ILE A 162 -24.63 0.49 9.37
C ILE A 162 -23.53 0.08 8.39
N THR A 163 -22.67 -0.87 8.77
CA THR A 163 -21.57 -1.35 7.91
C THR A 163 -22.10 -2.03 6.65
N THR A 164 -23.20 -2.79 6.76
CA THR A 164 -23.82 -3.57 5.68
C THR A 164 -24.76 -2.77 4.77
N THR A 165 -24.75 -1.44 4.85
CA THR A 165 -25.47 -0.60 3.89
C THR A 165 -24.66 -0.37 2.61
N ARG A 166 -25.34 -0.06 1.52
CA ARG A 166 -24.73 0.24 0.22
C ARG A 166 -24.28 1.71 0.13
N THR A 167 -25.11 2.63 0.62
CA THR A 167 -24.91 4.08 0.49
C THR A 167 -24.74 4.78 1.84
N ALA A 168 -24.19 6.00 1.83
CA ALA A 168 -24.11 6.83 3.03
C ALA A 168 -25.49 7.25 3.56
N GLN A 169 -26.49 7.41 2.67
CA GLN A 169 -27.86 7.76 3.06
C GLN A 169 -28.53 6.65 3.88
N GLU A 170 -28.38 5.40 3.42
CA GLU A 170 -28.85 4.22 4.15
C GLU A 170 -28.12 4.09 5.50
N ALA A 171 -26.79 4.29 5.52
CA ALA A 171 -25.99 4.25 6.74
C ALA A 171 -26.47 5.30 7.76
N TRP A 172 -26.74 6.52 7.28
CA TRP A 172 -27.22 7.62 8.11
C TRP A 172 -28.62 7.35 8.65
N ALA A 173 -29.54 6.81 7.84
CA ALA A 173 -30.86 6.39 8.31
C ALA A 173 -30.76 5.33 9.43
N ALA A 174 -29.88 4.34 9.27
CA ALA A 174 -29.64 3.32 10.28
C ALA A 174 -29.03 3.90 11.57
N TYR A 175 -28.15 4.90 11.47
CA TYR A 175 -27.61 5.61 12.64
C TYR A 175 -28.69 6.42 13.37
N LEU A 176 -29.57 7.12 12.66
CA LEU A 176 -30.69 7.84 13.28
C LEU A 176 -31.65 6.88 14.01
N ALA A 177 -31.94 5.71 13.41
CA ALA A 177 -32.73 4.68 14.07
C ALA A 177 -32.05 4.12 15.33
N PHE A 178 -30.72 4.04 15.36
CA PHE A 178 -29.97 3.70 16.56
C PHE A 178 -30.13 4.77 17.65
N GLU A 179 -30.01 6.06 17.32
CA GLU A 179 -30.21 7.13 18.31
C GLU A 179 -31.61 7.07 18.96
N GLU A 180 -32.63 6.71 18.19
CA GLU A 180 -34.02 6.58 18.65
C GLU A 180 -34.27 5.35 19.51
N SER A 181 -33.43 4.32 19.40
CA SER A 181 -33.53 3.14 20.25
C SER A 181 -33.25 3.42 21.72
N GLY A 182 -32.71 4.60 22.05
CA GLY A 182 -32.38 5.02 23.41
C GLY A 182 -31.18 4.28 24.01
N LEU A 183 -30.43 3.51 23.20
CA LEU A 183 -29.21 2.85 23.63
C LEU A 183 -28.09 3.87 23.90
N GLU A 184 -27.18 3.53 24.82
CA GLU A 184 -26.01 4.35 25.11
C GLU A 184 -25.11 4.51 23.88
N SER A 185 -24.49 5.69 23.76
CA SER A 185 -23.54 5.99 22.68
C SER A 185 -22.39 5.00 22.69
N SER A 186 -22.26 4.20 21.62
CA SER A 186 -21.22 3.19 21.48
C SER A 186 -20.16 3.61 20.47
N GLU A 187 -18.89 3.47 20.84
CA GLU A 187 -17.75 3.74 19.96
C GLU A 187 -17.84 2.95 18.64
N SER A 188 -18.29 1.69 18.69
CA SER A 188 -18.40 0.82 17.51
C SER A 188 -19.39 1.35 16.46
N VAL A 189 -20.55 1.84 16.91
CA VAL A 189 -21.59 2.42 16.06
C VAL A 189 -21.10 3.74 15.47
N LEU A 190 -20.49 4.59 16.30
CA LEU A 190 -19.93 5.87 15.88
C LEU A 190 -18.80 5.70 14.86
N LEU A 191 -17.94 4.68 15.04
CA LEU A 191 -16.89 4.35 14.08
C LEU A 191 -17.48 3.84 12.76
N ALA A 192 -18.49 2.99 12.79
CA ALA A 192 -19.14 2.47 11.57
C ALA A 192 -19.73 3.61 10.73
N ILE A 193 -20.46 4.56 11.35
CA ILE A 193 -21.02 5.69 10.62
C ILE A 193 -19.93 6.67 10.15
N ALA A 194 -18.90 6.95 10.97
CA ALA A 194 -17.79 7.78 10.56
C ALA A 194 -17.02 7.19 9.36
N GLN A 195 -16.88 5.86 9.28
CA GLN A 195 -16.28 5.22 8.11
C GLN A 195 -17.12 5.44 6.85
N LYS A 196 -18.46 5.28 6.96
CA LYS A 196 -19.39 5.49 5.85
C LYS A 196 -19.41 6.94 5.36
N LEU A 197 -19.46 7.92 6.26
CA LEU A 197 -19.44 9.34 5.90
C LEU A 197 -18.12 9.73 5.21
N TYR A 198 -16.99 9.20 5.70
CA TYR A 198 -15.68 9.49 5.13
C TYR A 198 -15.53 8.91 3.73
N GLN A 199 -16.04 7.69 3.51
CA GLN A 199 -16.07 7.05 2.20
C GLN A 199 -16.90 7.87 1.20
N GLU A 200 -18.01 8.47 1.64
CA GLU A 200 -18.83 9.34 0.80
C GLU A 200 -18.09 10.62 0.40
N GLU A 201 -17.45 11.30 1.35
CA GLU A 201 -16.64 12.49 1.03
C GLU A 201 -15.53 12.18 0.03
N ARG A 202 -14.86 11.03 0.18
CA ARG A 202 -13.82 10.60 -0.75
C ARG A 202 -14.37 10.30 -2.13
N ARG A 203 -15.52 9.62 -2.21
CA ARG A 203 -16.21 9.34 -3.46
C ARG A 203 -16.57 10.65 -4.17
N ALA A 204 -17.25 11.56 -3.48
CA ALA A 204 -17.66 12.85 -4.04
C ALA A 204 -16.47 13.67 -4.56
N ARG A 205 -15.33 13.70 -3.85
CA ARG A 205 -14.10 14.36 -4.32
C ARG A 205 -13.51 13.71 -5.56
N THR A 206 -13.58 12.38 -5.66
CA THR A 206 -13.04 11.64 -6.80
C THR A 206 -13.91 11.86 -8.03
N ASP A 207 -15.23 11.82 -7.88
CA ASP A 207 -16.20 12.09 -8.95
C ASP A 207 -16.01 13.52 -9.50
N LEU A 208 -15.77 14.51 -8.62
CA LEU A 208 -15.46 15.89 -9.02
C LEU A 208 -14.12 16.03 -9.77
N ALA A 209 -13.10 15.27 -9.36
CA ALA A 209 -11.77 15.35 -9.97
C ALA A 209 -11.69 14.65 -11.34
N MET A 210 -12.49 13.60 -11.55
CA MET A 210 -12.44 12.77 -12.77
C MET A 210 -13.41 13.23 -13.87
N GLY A 211 -14.44 14.02 -13.56
CA GLY A 211 -15.43 14.50 -14.55
C GLY A 211 -16.04 13.39 -15.41
N ASP A 212 -16.55 13.72 -16.60
CA ASP A 212 -17.16 12.77 -17.57
C ASP A 212 -16.17 11.73 -18.18
N GLN A 213 -14.88 11.76 -17.79
CA GLN A 213 -13.85 10.87 -18.36
C GLN A 213 -13.98 9.41 -17.90
N GLN A 214 -14.87 9.13 -16.95
CA GLN A 214 -15.12 7.78 -16.42
C GLN A 214 -15.75 6.84 -17.46
N SER A 215 -16.36 7.40 -18.51
CA SER A 215 -17.03 6.64 -19.59
C SER A 215 -16.09 5.91 -20.55
N LYS A 216 -14.77 6.16 -20.54
CA LYS A 216 -13.84 5.67 -21.60
C LYS A 216 -12.77 4.67 -21.17
N ARG A 217 -12.61 4.36 -19.89
CA ARG A 217 -11.66 3.32 -19.43
C ARG A 217 -12.42 2.08 -19.00
N ASN A 218 -13.00 1.39 -19.99
CA ASN A 218 -13.50 0.04 -19.80
C ASN A 218 -12.27 -0.88 -19.72
N ASP A 219 -11.57 -0.86 -18.58
CA ASP A 219 -10.28 -1.54 -18.36
C ASP A 219 -10.39 -3.09 -18.34
N GLY A 220 -11.53 -3.66 -18.75
CA GLY A 220 -11.81 -5.10 -18.72
C GLY A 220 -11.86 -5.71 -17.32
N VAL A 221 -11.86 -4.88 -16.26
CA VAL A 221 -11.91 -5.34 -14.87
C VAL A 221 -13.38 -5.49 -14.45
N GLU A 222 -13.75 -6.67 -13.96
CA GLU A 222 -15.08 -6.90 -13.39
C GLU A 222 -15.39 -5.86 -12.29
N PRO A 223 -16.55 -5.18 -12.36
CA PRO A 223 -16.91 -4.18 -11.36
C PRO A 223 -17.08 -4.84 -10.00
N ALA A 224 -16.46 -4.23 -8.98
CA ALA A 224 -16.57 -4.71 -7.61
C ALA A 224 -18.01 -4.54 -7.09
N LEU A 225 -18.63 -5.64 -6.67
CA LEU A 225 -19.99 -5.64 -6.15
C LEU A 225 -20.08 -5.01 -4.75
N PRO A 226 -21.26 -4.49 -4.35
CA PRO A 226 -21.50 -3.95 -3.02
C PRO A 226 -21.04 -4.91 -1.92
N GLY A 227 -20.31 -4.37 -0.95
CA GLY A 227 -19.74 -5.11 0.18
C GLY A 227 -18.51 -5.96 -0.12
N GLU A 228 -17.97 -5.95 -1.34
CA GLU A 228 -16.60 -6.39 -1.59
C GLU A 228 -15.57 -5.25 -1.66
N LYS A 229 -16.05 -4.01 -1.79
CA LYS A 229 -15.21 -2.81 -1.79
C LYS A 229 -15.49 -1.97 -0.55
N ILE A 230 -14.50 -1.15 -0.20
CA ILE A 230 -14.58 -0.21 0.92
C ILE A 230 -15.39 1.03 0.53
N GLU A 231 -15.45 1.38 -0.76
CA GLU A 231 -16.14 2.57 -1.25
C GLU A 231 -17.67 2.41 -1.22
N ASN A 232 -18.38 3.48 -0.87
CA ASN A 232 -19.84 3.55 -0.98
C ASN A 232 -20.27 3.57 -2.45
N GLU A 233 -21.48 3.10 -2.73
CA GLU A 233 -22.08 3.29 -4.06
C GLU A 233 -22.75 4.66 -4.18
N PRO A 234 -22.92 5.18 -5.41
CA PRO A 234 -23.81 6.31 -5.67
C PRO A 234 -25.23 6.07 -5.17
N LEU A 235 -25.93 7.19 -4.95
CA LEU A 235 -27.38 7.16 -4.79
C LEU A 235 -28.03 6.51 -6.01
N PRO A 236 -29.15 5.80 -5.83
CA PRO A 236 -29.92 5.25 -6.94
C PRO A 236 -30.27 6.31 -8.00
N PRO A 237 -30.52 5.93 -9.27
CA PRO A 237 -30.91 6.90 -10.29
C PRO A 237 -32.31 7.49 -10.06
N SER A 238 -33.16 6.81 -9.30
CA SER A 238 -34.53 7.24 -8.99
C SER A 238 -34.67 7.61 -7.52
N THR A 239 -35.25 8.79 -7.26
CA THR A 239 -35.53 9.30 -5.92
C THR A 239 -36.54 8.45 -5.16
N HIS A 240 -37.40 7.69 -5.84
CA HIS A 240 -38.32 6.74 -5.20
C HIS A 240 -37.63 5.58 -4.50
N LEU A 241 -36.37 5.30 -4.86
CA LEU A 241 -35.55 4.26 -4.25
C LEU A 241 -34.72 4.80 -3.08
N TYR A 242 -34.84 6.09 -2.76
CA TYR A 242 -34.06 6.72 -1.69
C TYR A 242 -34.60 6.32 -0.33
N THR A 243 -33.67 6.10 0.60
CA THR A 243 -34.04 5.90 2.01
C THR A 243 -34.31 7.25 2.65
N TYR A 244 -35.53 7.47 3.13
CA TYR A 244 -35.86 8.74 3.78
C TYR A 244 -35.02 8.96 5.05
N THR A 245 -34.37 10.12 5.13
CA THR A 245 -33.59 10.55 6.29
C THR A 245 -34.19 11.81 6.89
N ARG A 246 -34.49 11.80 8.20
CA ARG A 246 -35.05 12.96 8.91
C ARG A 246 -34.08 14.15 9.03
N ARG A 247 -32.78 13.88 8.99
CA ARG A 247 -31.71 14.88 9.00
C ARG A 247 -30.85 14.71 7.75
N PRO A 248 -30.33 15.79 7.16
CA PRO A 248 -29.38 15.69 6.06
C PRO A 248 -28.11 14.94 6.51
N ILE A 249 -27.40 14.35 5.56
CA ILE A 249 -26.16 13.62 5.80
C ILE A 249 -25.05 14.65 6.11
N PRO A 250 -24.42 14.60 7.30
CA PRO A 250 -23.36 15.53 7.64
C PRO A 250 -22.02 15.14 7.02
N SER A 251 -21.11 16.10 6.89
CA SER A 251 -19.68 15.83 6.70
C SER A 251 -19.09 15.18 7.96
N ILE A 252 -17.89 14.58 7.86
CA ILE A 252 -17.15 14.03 9.00
C ILE A 252 -16.86 15.09 10.05
N GLU A 253 -16.53 16.30 9.61
CA GLU A 253 -16.23 17.40 10.51
C GLU A 253 -17.48 17.87 11.24
N GLU A 254 -18.61 18.02 10.53
CA GLU A 254 -19.89 18.34 11.14
C GLU A 254 -20.35 17.25 12.11
N PHE A 255 -20.23 15.98 11.72
CA PHE A 255 -20.54 14.84 12.58
C PHE A 255 -19.70 14.87 13.87
N TYR A 256 -18.39 15.15 13.77
CA TYR A 256 -17.54 15.34 14.95
C TYR A 256 -18.02 16.50 15.83
N ARG A 257 -18.35 17.65 15.23
CA ARG A 257 -18.86 18.81 15.97
C ARG A 257 -20.20 18.50 16.64
N GLU A 258 -21.09 17.74 16.00
CA GLU A 258 -22.34 17.26 16.59
C GLU A 258 -22.09 16.38 17.82
N LEU A 259 -21.13 15.45 17.74
CA LEU A 259 -20.79 14.57 18.87
C LEU A 259 -20.25 15.38 20.05
N VAL A 260 -19.32 16.31 19.80
CA VAL A 260 -18.75 17.18 20.83
C VAL A 260 -19.82 18.07 21.47
N ALA A 261 -20.75 18.61 20.67
CA ALA A 261 -21.88 19.40 21.17
C ALA A 261 -22.82 18.60 22.08
N LYS A 262 -22.98 17.30 21.81
CA LYS A 262 -23.71 16.34 22.66
C LYS A 262 -22.91 15.86 23.88
N GLY A 263 -21.68 16.34 24.08
CA GLY A 263 -20.79 15.90 25.16
C GLY A 263 -20.14 14.53 24.94
N VAL A 264 -20.25 13.96 23.73
CA VAL A 264 -19.67 12.67 23.36
C VAL A 264 -18.32 12.90 22.68
N TYR A 265 -17.23 12.59 23.38
CA TYR A 265 -15.88 12.78 22.85
C TYR A 265 -15.35 11.46 22.26
N PRO A 266 -14.78 11.48 21.03
CA PRO A 266 -14.14 10.30 20.45
C PRO A 266 -12.95 9.79 21.27
N GLY A 267 -12.92 8.48 21.54
CA GLY A 267 -11.78 7.76 22.11
C GLY A 267 -11.32 6.61 21.21
N GLY A 268 -10.32 5.84 21.65
CA GLY A 268 -10.00 4.53 21.06
C GLY A 268 -9.77 4.51 19.55
N HIS A 269 -10.43 3.58 18.86
CA HIS A 269 -10.41 3.38 17.42
C HIS A 269 -11.10 4.50 16.65
N LEU A 270 -12.20 5.07 17.17
CA LEU A 270 -12.86 6.22 16.53
C LEU A 270 -11.93 7.43 16.45
N LEU A 271 -11.27 7.76 17.56
CA LEU A 271 -10.29 8.85 17.59
C LEU A 271 -9.13 8.59 16.64
N GLY A 272 -8.57 7.38 16.67
CA GLY A 272 -7.51 6.99 15.73
C GLY A 272 -7.93 7.12 14.27
N PHE A 273 -9.16 6.73 13.92
CA PHE A 273 -9.73 6.88 12.59
C PHE A 273 -9.88 8.34 12.18
N LEU A 274 -10.41 9.20 13.05
CA LEU A 274 -10.58 10.64 12.76
C LEU A 274 -9.23 11.33 12.54
N ILE A 275 -8.23 11.06 13.41
CA ILE A 275 -6.87 11.60 13.26
C ILE A 275 -6.26 11.14 11.93
N ALA A 276 -6.32 9.84 11.64
CA ALA A 276 -5.76 9.25 10.42
C ALA A 276 -6.33 9.88 9.13
N ASN A 277 -7.58 10.30 9.16
CA ASN A 277 -8.35 10.69 7.98
C ASN A 277 -8.72 12.18 7.94
N ALA A 278 -8.19 12.99 8.86
CA ALA A 278 -8.48 14.43 8.95
C ALA A 278 -8.14 15.21 7.66
N ALA A 279 -9.01 16.14 7.27
CA ALA A 279 -8.83 16.93 6.04
C ALA A 279 -7.58 17.82 6.05
N SER A 280 -7.06 18.18 7.24
CA SER A 280 -5.85 18.97 7.39
C SER A 280 -5.04 18.51 8.62
N LEU A 281 -3.74 18.88 8.64
CA LEU A 281 -2.89 18.65 9.80
C LEU A 281 -3.42 19.36 11.06
N GLN A 282 -3.96 20.57 10.91
CA GLN A 282 -4.54 21.35 12.01
C GLN A 282 -5.72 20.62 12.65
N LEU A 283 -6.66 20.16 11.81
CA LEU A 283 -7.85 19.43 12.26
C LEU A 283 -7.47 18.09 12.92
N GLY A 284 -6.50 17.37 12.35
CA GLY A 284 -6.01 16.12 12.95
C GLY A 284 -5.37 16.32 14.33
N ILE A 285 -4.65 17.43 14.53
CA ILE A 285 -4.10 17.80 15.84
C ILE A 285 -5.20 18.28 16.80
N GLU A 286 -6.26 18.93 16.32
CA GLU A 286 -7.43 19.27 17.13
C GLU A 286 -8.14 18.02 17.66
N TYR A 287 -8.36 17.02 16.80
CA TYR A 287 -8.88 15.71 17.23
C TYR A 287 -7.96 15.06 18.26
N LEU A 288 -6.65 15.07 18.03
CA LEU A 288 -5.69 14.52 19.00
C LEU A 288 -5.78 15.23 20.37
N ARG A 289 -5.95 16.56 20.38
CA ARG A 289 -6.11 17.34 21.62
C ARG A 289 -7.40 17.00 22.36
N SER A 290 -8.52 16.75 21.66
CA SER A 290 -9.76 16.35 22.34
C SER A 290 -9.66 14.97 22.98
N GLY A 291 -8.83 14.09 22.41
CA GLY A 291 -8.50 12.77 22.96
C GLY A 291 -7.84 12.77 24.33
N VAL A 292 -7.25 13.89 24.76
CA VAL A 292 -6.63 14.04 26.10
C VAL A 292 -7.63 13.76 27.23
N ARG A 293 -8.93 13.96 26.99
CA ARG A 293 -9.99 13.66 27.97
C ARG A 293 -10.09 12.19 28.33
N HIS A 294 -9.80 11.31 27.36
CA HIS A 294 -9.82 9.85 27.54
C HIS A 294 -8.44 9.29 27.88
N HIS A 295 -7.39 9.87 27.28
CA HIS A 295 -6.00 9.42 27.40
C HIS A 295 -5.09 10.63 27.70
N PRO A 296 -4.89 10.99 28.99
CA PRO A 296 -4.09 12.15 29.36
C PRO A 296 -2.62 12.04 28.90
N GLU A 297 -2.12 10.84 28.63
CA GLU A 297 -0.77 10.58 28.17
C GLU A 297 -0.51 11.12 26.76
N ILE A 298 -1.56 11.45 26.00
CA ILE A 298 -1.45 12.18 24.73
C ILE A 298 -0.74 13.53 24.93
N ILE A 299 -0.83 14.14 26.13
CA ILE A 299 -0.10 15.37 26.46
C ILE A 299 1.43 15.19 26.27
N SER A 300 1.96 13.98 26.44
CA SER A 300 3.38 13.67 26.20
C SER A 300 3.80 13.88 24.73
N ILE A 301 2.87 13.71 23.78
CA ILE A 301 3.09 14.01 22.36
C ILE A 301 3.23 15.51 22.13
N PHE A 302 2.73 16.37 23.03
CA PHE A 302 2.85 17.82 22.92
C PHE A 302 4.01 18.39 23.75
N PHE A 303 4.42 17.69 24.82
CA PHE A 303 5.43 18.15 25.78
C PHE A 303 6.42 17.03 26.16
N PRO A 304 7.42 16.73 25.31
CA PRO A 304 8.27 15.55 25.45
C PRO A 304 9.29 15.62 26.59
N LYS A 305 9.51 16.80 27.21
CA LYS A 305 10.48 16.98 28.31
C LYS A 305 10.17 16.16 29.58
N ARG A 306 8.99 15.52 29.65
CA ARG A 306 8.61 14.57 30.69
C ARG A 306 7.70 13.50 30.09
N SER A 307 8.16 12.25 29.95
CA SER A 307 7.44 11.05 30.46
C SER A 307 7.70 9.75 29.67
N PRO A 308 7.69 8.59 30.37
CA PRO A 308 7.59 7.24 29.77
C PRO A 308 6.19 6.92 29.17
N GLY A 309 5.32 7.91 28.98
CA GLY A 309 3.90 7.72 28.65
C GLY A 309 3.58 7.42 27.17
N LEU A 310 4.55 7.51 26.26
CA LEU A 310 4.28 7.26 24.84
C LEU A 310 3.83 5.81 24.56
N SER A 311 4.28 4.87 25.40
CA SER A 311 3.90 3.46 25.34
C SER A 311 2.46 3.19 25.79
N SER A 312 1.88 4.02 26.66
CA SER A 312 0.50 3.83 27.16
C SER A 312 -0.57 4.40 26.22
N ILE A 313 -0.19 5.22 25.24
CA ILE A 313 -1.12 5.74 24.24
C ILE A 313 -1.71 4.58 23.42
N PRO A 314 -3.04 4.50 23.25
CA PRO A 314 -3.67 3.45 22.45
C PRO A 314 -3.05 3.32 21.07
N GLU A 315 -2.88 2.08 20.62
CA GLU A 315 -2.22 1.78 19.35
C GLU A 315 -2.96 2.39 18.17
N SER A 316 -4.30 2.38 18.17
CA SER A 316 -5.14 2.99 17.14
C SER A 316 -4.92 4.50 17.00
N VAL A 317 -4.81 5.21 18.13
CA VAL A 317 -4.57 6.66 18.18
C VAL A 317 -3.18 7.00 17.64
N PHE A 318 -2.17 6.25 18.08
CA PHE A 318 -0.80 6.45 17.61
C PHE A 318 -0.62 6.10 16.14
N ALA A 319 -1.23 5.01 15.67
CA ALA A 319 -1.26 4.67 14.24
C ALA A 319 -1.91 5.78 13.42
N GLY A 320 -3.02 6.35 13.91
CA GLY A 320 -3.67 7.49 13.27
C GLY A 320 -2.77 8.72 13.22
N LEU A 321 -2.03 9.01 14.29
CA LEU A 321 -1.06 10.11 14.31
C LEU A 321 0.09 9.91 13.32
N ILE A 322 0.71 8.72 13.28
CA ILE A 322 1.77 8.44 12.31
C ILE A 322 1.24 8.62 10.89
N LYS A 323 0.05 8.08 10.58
CA LYS A 323 -0.59 8.23 9.26
C LYS A 323 -0.90 9.69 8.91
N LEU A 324 -1.33 10.50 9.88
CA LEU A 324 -1.56 11.93 9.70
C LEU A 324 -0.26 12.65 9.34
N LEU A 325 0.81 12.43 10.12
CA LEU A 325 2.11 13.07 9.92
C LEU A 325 2.73 12.68 8.57
N THR A 326 2.60 11.42 8.17
CA THR A 326 3.12 10.93 6.89
C THR A 326 2.35 11.48 5.69
N ARG A 327 1.03 11.72 5.81
CA ARG A 327 0.23 12.32 4.72
C ARG A 327 0.55 13.80 4.52
N PHE A 328 0.83 14.53 5.59
CA PHE A 328 1.13 15.97 5.55
C PHE A 328 2.62 16.26 5.67
N ALA A 329 3.45 15.52 4.93
CA ALA A 329 4.90 15.71 4.86
C ALA A 329 5.30 17.15 4.46
N ASN A 330 4.48 17.81 3.64
CA ASN A 330 4.67 19.15 3.11
C ASN A 330 4.25 20.31 4.03
N VAL A 331 3.63 20.04 5.18
CA VAL A 331 3.17 21.08 6.11
C VAL A 331 4.10 21.14 7.34
N PRO A 332 4.76 22.28 7.61
CA PRO A 332 5.62 22.38 8.79
C PRO A 332 4.80 22.40 10.08
N LEU A 333 5.30 21.72 11.12
CA LEU A 333 4.62 21.60 12.42
C LEU A 333 4.47 22.92 13.16
N THR A 334 5.32 23.92 12.89
CA THR A 334 5.27 25.25 13.54
C THR A 334 3.94 25.96 13.34
N LYS A 335 3.33 25.80 12.17
CA LYS A 335 2.02 26.40 11.86
C LYS A 335 0.91 25.86 12.77
N VAL A 336 1.08 24.66 13.32
CA VAL A 336 0.02 23.88 14.00
C VAL A 336 0.25 23.76 15.50
N LEU A 337 1.49 23.44 15.91
CA LEU A 337 1.82 23.21 17.32
C LEU A 337 2.09 24.52 18.09
N ARG A 338 2.25 25.67 17.41
CA ARG A 338 2.54 27.01 17.98
C ARG A 338 3.74 27.08 18.95
N GLN A 339 4.45 25.96 19.17
CA GLN A 339 5.63 25.82 20.01
C GLN A 339 6.77 25.18 19.22
N ARG A 340 8.01 25.60 19.51
CA ARG A 340 9.21 25.06 18.88
C ARG A 340 9.57 23.75 19.57
N TRP A 341 9.40 22.65 18.84
CA TRP A 341 9.94 21.35 19.24
C TRP A 341 11.47 21.42 19.24
N LEU A 342 12.05 21.47 20.44
CA LEU A 342 13.48 21.31 20.70
C LEU A 342 13.65 20.02 21.50
N LEU A 343 13.46 18.88 20.83
CA LEU A 343 13.98 17.63 21.36
C LEU A 343 15.47 17.61 21.03
N GLU A 344 16.31 17.38 22.05
CA GLU A 344 17.71 17.09 21.86
C GLU A 344 17.82 15.85 20.96
N TRP A 345 18.07 16.08 19.68
CA TRP A 345 18.52 15.03 18.80
C TRP A 345 19.94 14.69 19.27
N ARG A 346 20.06 13.72 20.19
CA ARG A 346 21.37 13.08 20.38
C ARG A 346 21.69 12.39 19.07
N SER A 347 22.63 13.02 18.36
CA SER A 347 23.21 12.63 17.09
C SER A 347 23.15 11.12 16.91
N VAL A 348 22.36 10.67 15.93
CA VAL A 348 22.48 9.31 15.42
C VAL A 348 23.79 9.30 14.63
N HIS A 349 24.87 8.86 15.26
CA HIS A 349 26.23 8.77 14.70
C HIS A 349 26.38 7.74 13.56
N SER A 350 25.41 7.60 12.64
CA SER A 350 25.50 6.59 11.59
C SER A 350 24.83 6.95 10.25
N ALA A 351 24.58 8.23 9.98
CA ALA A 351 24.30 8.69 8.62
C ALA A 351 25.58 9.34 8.05
N PRO A 352 26.16 8.84 6.95
CA PRO A 352 27.29 9.51 6.32
C PRO A 352 26.89 10.93 5.84
N PRO A 353 27.76 11.93 6.04
CA PRO A 353 27.44 13.34 5.79
C PRO A 353 27.17 13.64 4.30
N MET A 354 26.41 14.71 4.06
CA MET A 354 26.40 15.49 2.82
C MET A 354 26.90 16.88 3.18
N GLY A 355 28.21 17.09 3.16
CA GLY A 355 28.83 18.37 3.48
C GLY A 355 30.08 18.26 4.34
N HIS A 356 30.87 19.33 4.34
CA HIS A 356 32.14 19.45 5.06
C HIS A 356 32.00 19.24 6.58
N GLU A 357 33.13 18.84 7.14
CA GLU A 357 33.42 18.65 8.55
C GLU A 357 32.70 19.64 9.49
N GLN A 358 32.24 19.11 10.63
CA GLN A 358 31.96 19.81 11.89
C GLN A 358 30.63 20.55 12.11
N SER A 359 29.69 20.65 11.16
CA SER A 359 28.32 21.03 11.53
C SER A 359 27.45 19.79 11.74
N LYS A 360 26.96 19.60 12.96
CA LYS A 360 25.91 18.62 13.28
C LYS A 360 24.69 18.94 12.41
N HIS A 361 24.53 18.27 11.28
CA HIS A 361 23.32 18.39 10.45
C HIS A 361 22.15 17.72 11.18
N GLU A 362 21.57 18.46 12.12
CA GLU A 362 20.36 18.08 12.83
C GLU A 362 19.19 18.12 11.85
N LEU A 363 18.55 16.97 11.61
CA LEU A 363 17.29 16.92 10.86
C LEU A 363 16.30 17.91 11.49
N ASN A 364 15.64 18.71 10.65
CA ASN A 364 14.69 19.72 11.09
C ASN A 364 13.59 19.07 11.95
N PRO A 365 13.56 19.32 13.28
CA PRO A 365 12.58 18.70 14.18
C PRO A 365 11.15 19.16 13.91
N GLN A 366 10.97 20.23 13.11
CA GLN A 366 9.66 20.76 12.73
C GLN A 366 9.07 20.09 11.48
N HIS A 367 9.85 19.26 10.78
CA HIS A 367 9.36 18.49 9.66
C HIS A 367 8.51 17.31 10.19
N THR A 368 7.29 17.15 9.67
CA THR A 368 6.33 16.13 10.13
C THR A 368 6.89 14.70 10.06
N LEU A 369 7.59 14.34 8.99
CA LEU A 369 8.28 13.05 8.90
C LEU A 369 9.40 12.86 9.93
N VAL A 370 10.23 13.87 10.19
CA VAL A 370 11.28 13.78 11.21
C VAL A 370 10.63 13.55 12.57
N PHE A 371 9.54 14.27 12.85
CA PHE A 371 8.76 14.08 14.07
C PHE A 371 8.12 12.68 14.16
N ALA A 372 7.51 12.17 13.09
CA ALA A 372 6.96 10.81 13.05
C ALA A 372 8.04 9.75 13.32
N LEU A 373 9.22 9.88 12.69
CA LEU A 373 10.35 8.98 12.92
C LEU A 373 10.84 9.02 14.37
N GLN A 374 10.87 10.21 14.98
CA GLN A 374 11.19 10.35 16.39
C GLN A 374 10.16 9.61 17.25
N LEU A 375 8.86 9.82 17.04
CA LEU A 375 7.82 9.13 17.80
C LEU A 375 7.95 7.60 17.69
N LEU A 376 8.19 7.08 16.48
CA LEU A 376 8.40 5.64 16.25
C LEU A 376 9.61 5.11 17.03
N LYS A 377 10.74 5.82 16.97
CA LYS A 377 11.98 5.45 17.67
C LYS A 377 11.82 5.49 19.18
N HIS A 378 11.17 6.52 19.72
CA HIS A 378 10.97 6.66 21.17
C HIS A 378 9.99 5.62 21.71
N ARG A 379 8.93 5.31 20.95
CA ARG A 379 7.97 4.25 21.33
C ARG A 379 8.57 2.84 21.19
N ARG A 380 9.63 2.67 20.37
CA ARG A 380 10.19 1.36 19.97
C ARG A 380 9.11 0.40 19.48
N SER A 381 8.24 0.90 18.59
CA SER A 381 7.10 0.10 18.13
C SER A 381 7.57 -1.05 17.22
N THR A 382 7.14 -2.27 17.54
CA THR A 382 7.33 -3.47 16.70
C THR A 382 6.20 -3.65 15.67
N LYS A 383 5.28 -2.68 15.58
CA LYS A 383 4.12 -2.77 14.69
C LYS A 383 4.50 -2.40 13.26
N LEU A 384 4.60 -3.43 12.43
CA LEU A 384 4.95 -3.35 11.01
C LEU A 384 4.21 -2.24 10.25
N MET A 385 2.89 -2.18 10.37
CA MET A 385 2.04 -1.21 9.64
C MET A 385 2.43 0.27 9.83
N LEU A 386 3.04 0.61 10.98
CA LEU A 386 3.50 1.97 11.24
C LEU A 386 4.74 2.32 10.41
N TRP A 387 5.65 1.36 10.30
CA TRP A 387 6.86 1.47 9.47
C TRP A 387 6.51 1.44 7.99
N SER A 388 5.58 0.57 7.56
CA SER A 388 5.09 0.53 6.18
C SER A 388 4.46 1.86 5.77
N SER A 389 3.64 2.47 6.65
CA SER A 389 3.05 3.80 6.41
C SER A 389 4.12 4.89 6.24
N PHE A 390 5.20 4.84 7.02
CA PHE A 390 6.31 5.78 6.92
C PHE A 390 7.09 5.62 5.61
N LEU A 391 7.44 4.38 5.25
CA LEU A 391 8.19 4.10 4.02
C LEU A 391 7.37 4.45 2.78
N GLN A 392 6.07 4.14 2.77
CA GLN A 392 5.17 4.56 1.69
C GLN A 392 5.14 6.07 1.53
N ALA A 393 5.18 6.83 2.62
CA ALA A 393 5.23 8.29 2.58
C ALA A 393 6.42 8.80 1.76
N LEU A 394 7.60 8.18 1.92
CA LEU A 394 8.83 8.56 1.21
C LEU A 394 8.78 8.26 -0.30
N SER A 395 7.86 7.42 -0.73
CA SER A 395 7.67 7.05 -2.14
C SER A 395 6.82 8.06 -2.94
N HIS A 396 6.09 8.96 -2.26
CA HIS A 396 5.15 9.90 -2.88
C HIS A 396 5.80 11.21 -3.31
N ASP A 397 5.41 11.73 -4.48
CA ASP A 397 5.96 12.97 -5.05
C ASP A 397 5.72 14.21 -4.16
N ALA A 398 4.54 14.30 -3.53
CA ALA A 398 4.22 15.39 -2.60
C ALA A 398 5.19 15.43 -1.40
N THR A 399 5.64 14.26 -0.93
CA THR A 399 6.65 14.14 0.10
C THR A 399 8.02 14.55 -0.44
N LEU A 400 8.42 14.07 -1.61
CA LEU A 400 9.72 14.45 -2.21
C LEU A 400 9.86 15.97 -2.31
N GLN A 401 8.80 16.69 -2.67
CA GLN A 401 8.79 18.15 -2.70
C GLN A 401 9.04 18.79 -1.32
N SER A 402 8.59 18.16 -0.22
CA SER A 402 8.80 18.67 1.13
C SER A 402 10.22 18.43 1.64
N LEU A 403 10.89 17.38 1.17
CA LEU A 403 12.20 16.98 1.69
C LEU A 403 13.30 18.00 1.46
N ARG A 404 13.07 18.98 0.57
CA ARG A 404 13.94 20.15 0.38
C ARG A 404 14.17 20.95 1.67
N PHE A 405 13.26 20.84 2.65
CA PHE A 405 13.29 21.53 3.95
C PHE A 405 13.74 20.65 5.12
N LEU A 406 14.28 19.45 4.86
CA LEU A 406 14.69 18.51 5.91
C LEU A 406 15.88 18.98 6.74
N SER A 407 16.80 19.75 6.17
CA SER A 407 18.04 20.15 6.83
C SER A 407 18.06 21.62 7.24
N ASP A 408 17.15 22.46 6.73
CA ASP A 408 17.09 23.89 7.05
C ASP A 408 15.74 24.26 7.71
N PRO A 409 15.72 24.56 9.02
CA PRO A 409 14.52 25.01 9.73
C PRO A 409 14.12 26.47 9.43
N GLN A 410 14.96 27.27 8.75
CA GLN A 410 14.77 28.71 8.54
C GLN A 410 14.56 29.16 7.10
N SER A 411 14.61 28.28 6.09
CA SER A 411 14.27 28.68 4.70
C SER A 411 12.76 28.96 4.57
N LYS A 412 12.34 30.15 5.02
CA LYS A 412 10.98 30.69 4.88
C LYS A 412 10.68 31.13 3.44
N HIS A 413 11.67 31.11 2.57
CA HIS A 413 11.53 31.43 1.16
C HIS A 413 11.68 30.15 0.34
N PRO A 414 10.95 29.99 -0.78
CA PRO A 414 11.52 29.19 -1.85
C PRO A 414 12.92 29.74 -2.06
N VAL A 415 13.95 28.91 -1.97
CA VAL A 415 15.26 29.33 -2.43
C VAL A 415 15.07 29.57 -3.92
N GLU A 416 14.75 30.82 -4.28
CA GLU A 416 15.05 31.50 -5.53
C GLU A 416 16.58 31.68 -5.66
N GLY A 417 17.36 30.74 -5.13
CA GLY A 417 18.74 30.53 -5.51
C GLY A 417 18.69 29.68 -6.77
N GLY A 418 19.41 30.10 -7.81
CA GLY A 418 19.34 29.58 -9.18
C GLY A 418 19.70 28.11 -9.40
N LEU A 419 19.51 27.21 -8.42
CA LEU A 419 19.57 25.76 -8.62
C LEU A 419 18.40 25.33 -9.50
N ALA A 420 18.72 24.71 -10.64
CA ALA A 420 17.72 24.12 -11.52
C ALA A 420 16.83 23.12 -10.76
N GLN A 421 15.55 23.06 -11.15
CA GLN A 421 14.54 22.17 -10.54
C GLN A 421 14.97 20.70 -10.55
N THR A 422 15.80 20.30 -11.52
CA THR A 422 16.44 18.97 -11.64
C THR A 422 17.32 18.65 -10.42
N PHE A 423 18.18 19.58 -10.00
CA PHE A 423 19.03 19.41 -8.81
C PHE A 423 18.23 19.41 -7.51
N VAL A 424 17.16 20.21 -7.42
CA VAL A 424 16.24 20.18 -6.26
C VAL A 424 15.57 18.81 -6.13
N ALA A 425 15.08 18.25 -7.24
CA ALA A 425 14.48 16.92 -7.26
C ALA A 425 15.50 15.82 -6.90
N ALA A 426 16.73 15.92 -7.40
CA ALA A 426 17.82 15.02 -7.04
C ALA A 426 18.13 15.09 -5.54
N ARG A 427 18.29 16.29 -4.97
CA ARG A 427 18.54 16.47 -3.52
C ARG A 427 17.44 15.82 -2.67
N SER A 428 16.17 16.08 -3.01
CA SER A 428 15.03 15.53 -2.29
C SER A 428 14.96 14.00 -2.35
N SER A 429 15.13 13.41 -3.53
CA SER A 429 15.09 11.95 -3.71
C SER A 429 16.29 11.25 -3.05
N ILE A 430 17.47 11.88 -3.04
CA ILE A 430 18.64 11.40 -2.29
C ILE A 430 18.32 11.32 -0.79
N TRP A 431 17.69 12.35 -0.22
CA TRP A 431 17.26 12.33 1.18
C TRP A 431 16.19 11.27 1.45
N ALA A 432 15.19 11.14 0.57
CA ALA A 432 14.14 10.13 0.69
C ALA A 432 14.74 8.72 0.76
N ASN A 433 15.65 8.42 -0.17
CA ASN A 433 16.31 7.13 -0.26
C ASN A 433 17.18 6.84 0.97
N ARG A 434 17.98 7.82 1.42
CA ARG A 434 18.78 7.69 2.66
C ARG A 434 17.90 7.43 3.89
N LEU A 435 16.78 8.14 4.02
CA LEU A 435 15.83 7.93 5.11
C LEU A 435 15.19 6.55 5.04
N ALA A 436 14.79 6.08 3.85
CA ALA A 436 14.21 4.74 3.67
C ALA A 436 15.19 3.64 4.14
N TRP A 437 16.44 3.72 3.71
CA TRP A 437 17.49 2.78 4.12
C TRP A 437 17.84 2.86 5.61
N ARG A 438 17.74 4.06 6.20
CA ARG A 438 17.95 4.24 7.65
C ARG A 438 16.79 3.66 8.44
N VAL A 439 15.55 3.86 7.99
CA VAL A 439 14.35 3.26 8.60
C VAL A 439 14.45 1.75 8.55
N GLN A 440 14.83 1.16 7.42
CA GLN A 440 15.03 -0.28 7.34
C GLN A 440 16.10 -0.77 8.33
N SER A 441 17.19 -0.04 8.52
CA SER A 441 18.19 -0.38 9.55
C SER A 441 17.60 -0.31 10.96
N ILE A 442 16.76 0.68 11.26
CA ILE A 442 16.08 0.76 12.57
C ILE A 442 15.08 -0.39 12.74
N MET A 443 14.37 -0.78 11.69
CA MET A 443 13.48 -1.94 11.70
C MET A 443 14.26 -3.22 12.01
N GLN A 444 15.41 -3.41 11.37
CA GLN A 444 16.33 -4.53 11.66
C GLN A 444 16.82 -4.50 13.12
N ASP A 445 17.20 -3.34 13.64
CA ASP A 445 17.60 -3.17 15.05
C ASP A 445 16.45 -3.53 16.03
N LEU A 446 15.20 -3.34 15.60
CA LEU A 446 13.99 -3.67 16.37
C LEU A 446 13.44 -5.08 16.07
N GLN A 447 14.15 -5.88 15.25
CA GLN A 447 13.70 -7.21 14.80
C GLN A 447 12.31 -7.17 14.13
N VAL A 448 12.07 -6.13 13.34
CA VAL A 448 10.88 -6.00 12.49
C VAL A 448 11.28 -6.30 11.05
N ASP A 449 10.75 -7.39 10.52
CA ASP A 449 11.00 -7.79 9.14
C ASP A 449 10.31 -6.87 8.13
N LEU A 450 10.86 -6.84 6.92
CA LEU A 450 10.33 -6.04 5.83
C LEU A 450 9.14 -6.77 5.19
N ASP A 451 7.97 -6.13 5.19
CA ASP A 451 6.80 -6.66 4.49
C ASP A 451 6.79 -6.29 3.00
N ALA A 452 5.89 -6.94 2.27
CA ALA A 452 5.72 -6.78 0.83
C ALA A 452 5.49 -5.31 0.43
N TRP A 453 4.72 -4.56 1.22
CA TRP A 453 4.40 -3.15 1.01
C TRP A 453 5.58 -2.22 1.30
N SER A 454 6.33 -2.47 2.38
CA SER A 454 7.54 -1.71 2.69
C SER A 454 8.63 -1.96 1.65
N PHE A 455 8.78 -3.21 1.17
CA PHE A 455 9.70 -3.54 0.09
C PHE A 455 9.32 -2.81 -1.21
N GLN A 456 8.03 -2.76 -1.56
CA GLN A 456 7.55 -1.98 -2.70
C GLN A 456 7.89 -0.50 -2.56
N ALA A 457 7.71 0.08 -1.37
CA ALA A 457 8.02 1.49 -1.11
C ALA A 457 9.54 1.77 -1.26
N ILE A 458 10.40 0.85 -0.81
CA ILE A 458 11.86 0.94 -1.01
C ILE A 458 12.20 0.87 -2.51
N CYS A 459 11.57 -0.02 -3.27
CA CYS A 459 11.78 -0.11 -4.73
C CYS A 459 11.42 1.20 -5.43
N ILE A 460 10.29 1.82 -5.07
CA ILE A 460 9.85 3.11 -5.64
C ILE A 460 10.80 4.24 -5.22
N ALA A 461 11.25 4.26 -3.95
CA ALA A 461 12.21 5.24 -3.49
C ALA A 461 13.57 5.10 -4.20
N GLU A 462 13.97 3.88 -4.55
CA GLU A 462 15.17 3.62 -5.35
C GLU A 462 15.02 4.13 -6.78
N GLU A 463 13.92 3.79 -7.45
CA GLU A 463 13.62 4.31 -8.78
C GLU A 463 13.65 5.85 -8.80
N ASN A 464 12.96 6.49 -7.85
CA ASN A 464 12.86 7.95 -7.80
C ASN A 464 14.24 8.61 -7.65
N VAL A 465 15.15 8.04 -6.84
CA VAL A 465 16.51 8.59 -6.69
C VAL A 465 17.35 8.37 -7.93
N VAL A 466 17.27 7.19 -8.56
CA VAL A 466 18.07 6.89 -9.75
C VAL A 466 17.65 7.76 -10.93
N VAL A 467 16.35 7.90 -11.18
CA VAL A 467 15.82 8.78 -12.23
C VAL A 467 16.22 10.24 -12.00
N SER A 468 16.11 10.73 -10.75
CA SER A 468 16.47 12.12 -10.44
C SER A 468 17.98 12.38 -10.54
N CYS A 469 18.80 11.43 -10.08
CA CYS A 469 20.25 11.49 -10.21
C CYS A 469 20.69 11.43 -11.67
N TRP A 470 20.09 10.57 -12.50
CA TRP A 470 20.33 10.53 -13.94
C TRP A 470 20.09 11.90 -14.56
N LYS A 471 18.90 12.47 -14.34
CA LYS A 471 18.54 13.80 -14.85
C LYS A 471 19.51 14.89 -14.41
N ALA A 472 19.92 14.89 -13.14
CA ALA A 472 20.88 15.86 -12.62
C ALA A 472 22.27 15.72 -13.28
N LEU A 473 22.77 14.49 -13.43
CA LEU A 473 24.05 14.24 -14.11
C LEU A 473 24.00 14.62 -15.59
N LYS A 474 22.92 14.30 -16.30
CA LYS A 474 22.77 14.64 -17.72
C LYS A 474 22.67 16.15 -17.93
N TYR A 475 21.91 16.83 -17.08
CA TYR A 475 21.80 18.29 -17.09
C TYR A 475 23.16 18.95 -16.86
N ASP A 476 23.90 18.50 -15.84
CA ASP A 476 25.25 18.97 -15.51
C ASP A 476 26.26 18.74 -16.66
N VAL A 477 26.21 17.57 -17.31
CA VAL A 477 27.04 17.29 -18.50
C VAL A 477 26.67 18.23 -19.66
N ASN A 478 25.38 18.39 -19.97
CA ASN A 478 24.93 19.26 -21.05
C ASN A 478 25.31 20.74 -20.81
N GLU A 479 25.22 21.23 -19.57
CA GLU A 479 25.70 22.59 -19.21
C GLU A 479 27.22 22.70 -19.37
N THR A 480 28.00 21.72 -18.91
CA THR A 480 29.47 21.75 -19.07
C THR A 480 29.94 21.70 -20.52
N LEU A 481 29.11 21.20 -21.45
CA LEU A 481 29.40 21.18 -22.89
C LEU A 481 29.08 22.52 -23.58
N HIS A 482 28.31 23.42 -22.94
CA HIS A 482 27.80 24.65 -23.55
C HIS A 482 28.41 25.95 -23.03
N GLU A 483 29.17 25.96 -21.93
CA GLU A 483 29.77 27.20 -21.39
C GLU A 483 31.28 27.08 -21.08
N GLU A 484 32.12 27.72 -21.91
CA GLU A 484 33.46 28.24 -21.54
C GLU A 484 33.37 29.51 -20.67
N THR A 485 32.17 30.00 -20.34
CA THR A 485 31.97 31.24 -19.59
C THR A 485 30.76 31.18 -18.66
N LYS A 486 30.95 30.71 -17.42
CA LYS A 486 30.49 31.41 -16.21
C LYS A 486 30.98 30.77 -14.90
N THR A 487 31.43 31.68 -14.05
CA THR A 487 31.76 31.56 -12.63
C THR A 487 30.51 31.39 -11.75
N PHE A 488 30.63 30.58 -10.70
CA PHE A 488 29.67 30.29 -9.61
C PHE A 488 28.61 29.19 -9.86
N SER A 489 29.02 27.96 -10.21
CA SER A 489 28.24 26.77 -9.80
C SER A 489 28.43 26.58 -8.29
N GLY A 490 27.47 27.04 -7.48
CA GLY A 490 27.54 27.05 -6.03
C GLY A 490 27.82 25.66 -5.43
N ASP A 491 28.56 25.62 -4.33
CA ASP A 491 29.01 24.40 -3.63
C ASP A 491 27.93 23.30 -3.50
N GLU A 492 26.65 23.70 -3.39
CA GLU A 492 25.49 22.81 -3.34
C GLU A 492 25.31 21.93 -4.59
N GLN A 493 25.44 22.48 -5.81
CA GLN A 493 25.33 21.70 -7.05
C GLN A 493 26.42 20.63 -7.11
N SER A 494 27.67 21.01 -6.83
CA SER A 494 28.82 20.08 -6.78
C SER A 494 28.60 18.96 -5.76
N MET A 495 28.03 19.27 -4.59
CA MET A 495 27.68 18.25 -3.59
C MET A 495 26.61 17.28 -4.08
N ILE A 496 25.57 17.78 -4.77
CA ILE A 496 24.50 16.96 -5.33
C ILE A 496 25.05 16.04 -6.43
N VAL A 497 25.88 16.56 -7.35
CA VAL A 497 26.53 15.79 -8.42
C VAL A 497 27.44 14.71 -7.84
N ARG A 498 28.27 15.03 -6.84
CA ARG A 498 29.12 14.04 -6.15
C ARG A 498 28.29 12.93 -5.52
N ALA A 499 27.18 13.28 -4.86
CA ALA A 499 26.30 12.29 -4.25
C ALA A 499 25.53 11.46 -5.27
N ALA A 500 25.09 12.06 -6.38
CA ALA A 500 24.43 11.37 -7.48
C ALA A 500 25.35 10.30 -8.08
N ASN A 501 26.61 10.66 -8.37
CA ASN A 501 27.62 9.71 -8.83
C ASN A 501 27.83 8.57 -7.83
N ALA A 502 28.03 8.89 -6.55
CA ALA A 502 28.23 7.87 -5.52
C ALA A 502 27.03 6.90 -5.38
N ILE A 503 25.80 7.37 -5.65
CA ILE A 503 24.59 6.55 -5.58
C ILE A 503 24.47 5.61 -6.78
N ILE A 504 24.83 6.08 -7.98
CA ILE A 504 24.75 5.28 -9.21
C ILE A 504 25.88 4.25 -9.27
N ASP A 505 27.08 4.63 -8.81
CA ASP A 505 28.26 3.76 -8.79
C ASP A 505 28.16 2.66 -7.71
N SER A 506 27.45 2.91 -6.60
CA SER A 506 27.37 1.98 -5.48
C SER A 506 26.55 0.71 -5.78
N ASN A 507 27.24 -0.41 -5.94
CA ASN A 507 26.63 -1.75 -6.01
C ASN A 507 26.03 -2.22 -4.67
N ASN A 508 26.45 -1.63 -3.54
CA ASN A 508 25.96 -2.01 -2.21
C ASN A 508 24.44 -1.84 -2.06
N ARG A 509 23.86 -0.85 -2.74
CA ARG A 509 22.41 -0.57 -2.66
C ARG A 509 21.60 -1.60 -3.45
N VAL A 510 22.06 -1.94 -4.65
CA VAL A 510 21.49 -3.02 -5.47
C VAL A 510 21.55 -4.35 -4.72
N ASN A 511 22.70 -4.67 -4.14
CA ASN A 511 22.86 -5.91 -3.36
C ASN A 511 21.96 -5.91 -2.11
N ARG A 512 21.67 -4.75 -1.52
CA ARG A 512 20.72 -4.64 -0.41
C ARG A 512 19.27 -4.79 -0.86
N LEU A 513 18.90 -4.31 -2.06
CA LEU A 513 17.59 -4.56 -2.67
C LEU A 513 17.39 -6.05 -2.96
N ARG A 514 18.38 -6.70 -3.58
CA ARG A 514 18.36 -8.15 -3.86
C ARG A 514 18.18 -8.95 -2.57
N ARG A 515 19.02 -8.74 -1.55
CA ARG A 515 18.86 -9.39 -0.23
C ARG A 515 17.51 -9.08 0.43
N GLY A 516 16.98 -7.87 0.23
CA GLY A 516 15.65 -7.51 0.71
C GLY A 516 14.54 -8.32 0.04
N PHE A 517 14.67 -8.60 -1.26
CA PHE A 517 13.75 -9.47 -2.00
C PHE A 517 13.91 -10.94 -1.56
N SER A 518 15.13 -11.45 -1.41
CA SER A 518 15.43 -12.81 -0.91
C SER A 518 14.78 -13.05 0.45
N ALA A 519 15.00 -12.11 1.38
CA ALA A 519 14.44 -12.17 2.73
C ALA A 519 12.90 -12.11 2.73
N LEU A 520 12.29 -11.35 1.81
CA LEU A 520 10.83 -11.27 1.69
C LEU A 520 10.23 -12.61 1.25
N VAL A 521 10.83 -13.25 0.24
CA VAL A 521 10.31 -14.49 -0.33
C VAL A 521 10.76 -15.74 0.44
N GLY A 522 11.76 -15.62 1.30
CA GLY A 522 12.34 -16.73 2.07
C GLY A 522 13.28 -17.62 1.26
N ASP A 523 13.99 -17.01 0.31
CA ASP A 523 15.00 -17.68 -0.49
C ASP A 523 16.36 -17.45 0.17
N ASP A 524 16.86 -18.43 0.91
CA ASP A 524 18.09 -18.32 1.72
C ASP A 524 19.37 -18.26 0.86
N ASP A 525 19.31 -18.65 -0.42
CA ASP A 525 20.46 -18.81 -1.32
C ASP A 525 20.59 -17.67 -2.36
N ASP A 526 20.54 -16.41 -1.91
CA ASP A 526 21.01 -15.23 -2.68
C ASP A 526 20.56 -15.18 -4.17
N PHE A 527 19.33 -15.64 -4.49
CA PHE A 527 18.82 -15.84 -5.85
C PHE A 527 19.68 -16.77 -6.73
N GLY A 528 19.90 -18.01 -6.30
CA GLY A 528 20.61 -18.99 -7.14
C GLY A 528 20.71 -20.44 -6.63
N GLY A 529 20.14 -20.76 -5.47
CA GLY A 529 20.24 -22.12 -4.90
C GLY A 529 19.02 -22.99 -5.18
N ARG A 530 19.21 -24.09 -5.91
CA ARG A 530 18.22 -25.17 -6.02
C ARG A 530 18.09 -25.90 -4.68
N ALA A 531 17.24 -25.41 -3.79
CA ALA A 531 16.84 -26.17 -2.61
C ALA A 531 15.90 -27.32 -3.03
N ILE A 532 16.45 -28.51 -3.25
CA ILE A 532 15.67 -29.74 -3.36
C ILE A 532 15.14 -30.05 -1.96
N GLN A 533 13.96 -29.54 -1.60
CA GLN A 533 13.28 -29.95 -0.39
C GLN A 533 12.62 -31.32 -0.62
N THR A 534 13.35 -32.39 -0.30
CA THR A 534 12.78 -33.73 -0.06
C THR A 534 12.10 -33.74 1.31
N SER A 535 10.95 -33.08 1.44
CA SER A 535 10.06 -33.34 2.57
C SER A 535 8.80 -34.03 2.05
N ALA A 536 8.38 -35.11 2.73
CA ALA A 536 7.18 -35.87 2.37
C ALA A 536 5.86 -35.09 2.61
N ILE A 537 5.97 -33.80 2.96
CA ILE A 537 4.87 -32.91 3.33
C ILE A 537 4.91 -31.71 2.39
N ASP A 538 3.85 -31.47 1.64
CA ASP A 538 3.70 -30.30 0.76
C ASP A 538 3.64 -28.99 1.58
N LEU A 539 4.81 -28.49 2.00
CA LEU A 539 4.96 -27.18 2.62
C LEU A 539 5.05 -26.08 1.55
N PRO A 540 4.59 -24.85 1.86
CA PRO A 540 4.81 -23.71 0.97
C PRO A 540 6.30 -23.50 0.68
N ARG A 541 6.66 -23.32 -0.59
CA ARG A 541 8.05 -23.08 -1.03
C ARG A 541 8.54 -21.67 -0.71
N LEU A 542 7.63 -20.71 -0.55
CA LEU A 542 7.92 -19.30 -0.32
C LEU A 542 7.29 -18.82 1.00
N LEU A 543 8.00 -17.94 1.72
CA LEU A 543 7.46 -17.23 2.89
C LEU A 543 6.39 -16.21 2.50
N THR A 544 6.66 -15.43 1.45
CA THR A 544 5.70 -14.48 0.86
C THR A 544 5.71 -14.63 -0.65
N VAL A 545 4.52 -14.76 -1.26
CA VAL A 545 4.37 -14.71 -2.72
C VAL A 545 4.14 -13.26 -3.13
N PRO A 546 5.10 -12.59 -3.81
CA PRO A 546 4.98 -11.18 -4.17
C PRO A 546 3.87 -10.97 -5.20
N SER A 547 3.07 -9.93 -5.01
CA SER A 547 2.07 -9.53 -6.01
C SER A 547 2.74 -9.01 -7.29
N ALA A 548 2.01 -9.04 -8.40
CA ALA A 548 2.47 -8.48 -9.66
C ALA A 548 2.86 -6.98 -9.55
N ALA A 549 2.22 -6.23 -8.64
CA ALA A 549 2.57 -4.83 -8.36
C ALA A 549 3.96 -4.68 -7.72
N ILE A 550 4.36 -5.63 -6.86
CA ILE A 550 5.66 -5.65 -6.21
C ILE A 550 6.73 -6.06 -7.21
N LEU A 551 6.47 -7.12 -8.00
CA LEU A 551 7.37 -7.54 -9.08
C LEU A 551 7.61 -6.40 -10.08
N HIS A 552 6.56 -5.68 -10.49
CA HIS A 552 6.68 -4.52 -11.37
C HIS A 552 7.51 -3.40 -10.76
N ALA A 553 7.32 -3.08 -9.47
CA ALA A 553 8.15 -2.08 -8.78
C ALA A 553 9.61 -2.53 -8.67
N TYR A 554 9.85 -3.81 -8.40
CA TYR A 554 11.21 -4.36 -8.29
C TYR A 554 11.93 -4.35 -9.64
N ILE A 555 11.29 -4.81 -10.71
CA ILE A 555 11.79 -4.72 -12.09
C ILE A 555 12.16 -3.29 -12.45
N ARG A 556 11.30 -2.30 -12.14
CA ARG A 556 11.63 -0.89 -12.37
C ARG A 556 12.84 -0.44 -11.57
N SER A 557 12.95 -0.82 -10.30
CA SER A 557 14.10 -0.43 -9.46
C SER A 557 15.44 -0.97 -9.99
N LEU A 558 15.46 -2.23 -10.47
CA LEU A 558 16.65 -2.85 -11.06
C LEU A 558 16.94 -2.27 -12.47
N GLY A 559 15.89 -2.15 -13.28
CA GLY A 559 15.98 -1.65 -14.65
C GLY A 559 16.47 -0.20 -14.73
N TRP A 560 15.95 0.69 -13.89
CA TRP A 560 16.45 2.07 -13.83
C TRP A 560 17.92 2.14 -13.41
N ARG A 561 18.42 1.19 -12.62
CA ARG A 561 19.84 1.09 -12.24
C ARG A 561 20.74 0.45 -13.29
N GLY A 562 20.17 -0.10 -14.37
CA GLY A 562 20.94 -0.87 -15.36
C GLY A 562 21.40 -2.24 -14.84
N ASP A 563 20.74 -2.79 -13.81
CA ASP A 563 21.09 -4.11 -13.28
C ASP A 563 20.45 -5.24 -14.10
N HIS A 564 20.97 -5.46 -15.32
CA HIS A 564 20.46 -6.48 -16.24
C HIS A 564 20.61 -7.90 -15.69
N GLN A 565 21.68 -8.18 -14.94
CA GLN A 565 21.85 -9.48 -14.29
C GLN A 565 20.79 -9.72 -13.23
N GLY A 566 20.46 -8.70 -12.42
CA GLY A 566 19.38 -8.80 -11.44
C GLY A 566 18.02 -9.07 -12.08
N LEU A 567 17.77 -8.49 -13.27
CA LEU A 567 16.54 -8.77 -14.02
C LEU A 567 16.49 -10.22 -14.52
N LEU A 568 17.60 -10.78 -15.02
CA LEU A 568 17.66 -12.18 -15.44
C LEU A 568 17.37 -13.12 -14.25
N LEU A 569 18.07 -12.93 -13.13
CA LEU A 569 17.88 -13.75 -11.92
C LEU A 569 16.43 -13.70 -11.41
N LEU A 570 15.80 -12.52 -11.48
CA LEU A 570 14.41 -12.37 -11.12
C LEU A 570 13.48 -13.17 -12.05
N VAL A 571 13.74 -13.15 -13.36
CA VAL A 571 12.92 -13.90 -14.33
C VAL A 571 13.09 -15.40 -14.15
N GLU A 572 14.32 -15.88 -13.92
CA GLU A 572 14.57 -17.29 -13.59
C GLU A 572 13.79 -17.73 -12.35
N TRP A 573 13.84 -16.92 -11.28
CA TRP A 573 13.07 -17.14 -10.06
C TRP A 573 11.55 -17.13 -10.31
N MET A 574 11.06 -16.21 -11.16
CA MET A 574 9.65 -16.13 -11.53
C MET A 574 9.18 -17.38 -12.30
N VAL A 575 10.01 -17.94 -13.18
CA VAL A 575 9.71 -19.17 -13.92
C VAL A 575 9.69 -20.38 -12.99
N GLU A 576 10.61 -20.42 -12.02
CA GLU A 576 10.69 -21.49 -11.02
C GLU A 576 9.45 -21.54 -10.10
N HIS A 577 8.90 -20.38 -9.76
CA HIS A 577 7.76 -20.23 -8.85
C HIS A 577 6.46 -19.81 -9.57
N ARG A 578 6.36 -20.13 -10.88
CA ARG A 578 5.26 -19.68 -11.73
C ARG A 578 3.88 -20.13 -11.25
N SER A 579 3.77 -21.31 -10.62
CA SER A 579 2.51 -21.84 -10.08
C SER A 579 1.98 -20.98 -8.94
N GLU A 580 2.85 -20.63 -7.99
CA GLU A 580 2.54 -19.81 -6.84
C GLU A 580 2.19 -18.38 -7.29
N LEU A 581 2.95 -17.85 -8.27
CA LEU A 581 2.65 -16.55 -8.87
C LEU A 581 1.31 -16.55 -9.63
N ALA A 582 0.97 -17.63 -10.33
CA ALA A 582 -0.32 -17.76 -11.02
C ALA A 582 -1.49 -17.79 -10.02
N GLU A 583 -1.36 -18.52 -8.91
CA GLU A 583 -2.35 -18.50 -7.84
C GLU A 583 -2.51 -17.09 -7.25
N GLN A 584 -1.41 -16.41 -6.91
CA GLN A 584 -1.46 -15.06 -6.35
C GLN A 584 -2.04 -14.05 -7.34
N ARG A 585 -1.67 -14.16 -8.61
CA ARG A 585 -2.22 -13.33 -9.70
C ARG A 585 -3.73 -13.49 -9.83
N ALA A 586 -4.25 -14.71 -9.74
CA ALA A 586 -5.69 -14.97 -9.81
C ALA A 586 -6.46 -14.41 -8.61
N ARG A 587 -5.80 -14.21 -7.46
CA ARG A 587 -6.39 -13.60 -6.25
C ARG A 587 -6.51 -12.08 -6.38
N ASP A 588 -5.60 -11.44 -7.08
CA ASP A 588 -5.58 -9.99 -7.27
C ASP A 588 -6.54 -9.56 -8.41
N ARG A 589 -7.49 -8.65 -8.14
CA ARG A 589 -8.42 -8.13 -9.17
C ARG A 589 -7.73 -7.55 -10.40
N ASN A 590 -6.54 -6.95 -10.22
CA ASN A 590 -5.72 -6.38 -11.30
C ASN A 590 -4.48 -7.23 -11.60
N GLY A 591 -4.42 -8.47 -11.11
CA GLY A 591 -3.24 -9.32 -11.16
C GLY A 591 -2.75 -9.52 -12.58
N GLU A 592 -3.65 -9.88 -13.52
CA GLU A 592 -3.29 -10.14 -14.92
C GLU A 592 -2.69 -8.91 -15.59
N ARG A 593 -3.37 -7.76 -15.48
CA ARG A 593 -2.91 -6.49 -16.04
C ARG A 593 -1.56 -6.07 -15.48
N LEU A 594 -1.37 -6.19 -14.15
CA LEU A 594 -0.13 -5.81 -13.50
C LEU A 594 1.01 -6.77 -13.83
N MET A 595 0.72 -8.06 -13.98
CA MET A 595 1.71 -9.04 -14.43
C MET A 595 2.16 -8.71 -15.85
N ARG A 596 1.22 -8.47 -16.75
CA ARG A 596 1.55 -8.03 -18.12
C ARG A 596 2.39 -6.75 -18.12
N ARG A 597 2.05 -5.79 -17.25
CA ARG A 597 2.81 -4.55 -17.08
C ARG A 597 4.22 -4.77 -16.54
N ALA A 598 4.42 -5.76 -15.67
CA ALA A 598 5.74 -6.19 -15.21
C ALA A 598 6.59 -6.73 -16.37
N ILE A 599 6.02 -7.60 -17.22
CA ILE A 599 6.70 -8.16 -18.39
C ILE A 599 7.02 -7.07 -19.44
N ILE A 600 6.11 -6.12 -19.67
CA ILE A 600 6.37 -4.95 -20.54
C ILE A 600 7.56 -4.14 -20.00
N ALA A 601 7.63 -3.92 -18.69
CA ALA A 601 8.73 -3.22 -18.07
C ALA A 601 10.08 -3.94 -18.27
N LEU A 602 10.11 -5.28 -18.19
CA LEU A 602 11.33 -6.06 -18.48
C LEU A 602 11.88 -5.72 -19.86
N ARG A 603 11.04 -5.78 -20.90
CA ARG A 603 11.43 -5.44 -22.27
C ARG A 603 11.98 -4.02 -22.38
N VAL A 604 11.27 -3.05 -21.79
CA VAL A 604 11.64 -1.63 -21.80
C VAL A 604 13.04 -1.39 -21.23
N PHE A 605 13.40 -2.06 -20.13
CA PHE A 605 14.71 -1.87 -19.49
C PHE A 605 15.83 -2.72 -20.09
N LEU A 606 15.52 -3.87 -20.69
CA LEU A 606 16.52 -4.70 -21.35
C LEU A 606 16.91 -4.13 -22.72
N GLU A 607 15.93 -3.65 -23.48
CA GLU A 607 16.17 -3.12 -24.83
C GLU A 607 16.55 -1.65 -24.82
N ARG A 608 16.05 -0.84 -23.88
CA ARG A 608 16.28 0.63 -23.82
C ARG A 608 16.07 1.39 -25.14
N ALA A 609 15.35 0.81 -26.10
CA ALA A 609 15.07 1.41 -27.41
C ALA A 609 14.41 2.80 -27.32
N TRP A 610 13.73 3.09 -26.21
CA TRP A 610 13.13 4.40 -25.91
C TRP A 610 14.14 5.55 -25.71
N LEU A 611 15.44 5.25 -25.60
CA LEU A 611 16.53 6.23 -25.61
C LEU A 611 17.08 6.49 -27.02
N LEU A 612 16.82 5.61 -27.99
CA LEU A 612 17.50 5.57 -29.29
C LEU A 612 16.71 6.20 -30.45
N GLU A 613 15.45 6.60 -30.23
CA GLU A 613 14.72 7.38 -31.22
C GLU A 613 15.10 8.85 -31.17
N GLN A 614 16.25 9.21 -31.76
CA GLN A 614 16.52 10.47 -32.51
C GLN A 614 18.02 10.72 -32.68
N ASP A 615 18.67 9.90 -33.53
CA ASP A 615 19.90 10.36 -34.18
C ASP A 615 20.04 9.71 -35.58
N PRO A 616 19.42 10.29 -36.63
CA PRO A 616 19.62 9.81 -38.01
C PRO A 616 21.02 10.11 -38.56
N HIS A 617 21.85 10.88 -37.85
CA HIS A 617 23.11 11.40 -38.37
C HIS A 617 24.38 10.78 -37.76
N SER A 618 24.28 9.91 -36.75
CA SER A 618 25.46 9.19 -36.23
C SER A 618 25.76 7.87 -36.95
N ALA A 619 24.93 7.48 -37.92
CA ALA A 619 25.17 6.31 -38.77
C ALA A 619 26.03 6.60 -40.03
N GLU A 620 26.19 7.87 -40.43
CA GLU A 620 26.98 8.23 -41.63
C GLU A 620 28.48 8.46 -41.34
N ASP A 621 28.89 8.59 -40.07
CA ASP A 621 30.32 8.65 -39.69
C ASP A 621 30.96 7.28 -39.42
N ALA A 622 30.20 6.19 -39.57
CA ALA A 622 30.74 4.83 -39.55
C ALA A 622 31.28 4.43 -40.94
N SER A 623 32.31 5.12 -41.42
CA SER A 623 33.13 4.60 -42.51
C SER A 623 33.86 3.32 -42.05
N PRO A 624 33.98 2.28 -42.91
CA PRO A 624 34.65 1.04 -42.54
C PRO A 624 36.14 1.30 -42.40
N ALA A 625 36.65 1.30 -41.16
CA ALA A 625 38.07 1.36 -40.91
C ALA A 625 38.73 0.09 -41.45
N THR A 626 39.54 0.28 -42.49
CA THR A 626 40.50 -0.68 -43.02
C THR A 626 41.42 -1.16 -41.89
N GLN A 627 41.68 -2.46 -41.88
CA GLN A 627 42.55 -3.15 -40.93
C GLN A 627 43.96 -2.55 -40.90
N GLU A 628 44.47 -2.37 -39.68
CA GLU A 628 45.79 -2.80 -39.17
C GLU A 628 46.29 -1.80 -38.11
N GLY A 629 46.43 -2.24 -36.86
CA GLY A 629 47.16 -1.49 -35.83
C GLY A 629 46.57 -1.58 -34.42
N ASP A 630 47.17 -2.48 -33.63
CA ASP A 630 47.30 -2.49 -32.17
C ASP A 630 46.04 -2.40 -31.27
N ALA A 631 45.83 -3.49 -30.54
CA ALA A 631 44.81 -3.61 -29.50
C ALA A 631 45.09 -2.66 -28.34
N SER A 632 44.50 -1.47 -28.39
CA SER A 632 44.34 -0.60 -27.23
C SER A 632 42.90 -0.71 -26.73
N GLU A 633 42.75 -1.18 -25.48
CA GLU A 633 41.48 -1.24 -24.76
C GLU A 633 40.72 0.10 -24.87
N PRO A 634 39.38 0.12 -24.93
CA PRO A 634 38.62 1.36 -24.98
C PRO A 634 38.94 2.20 -23.74
N LEU A 635 39.58 3.36 -23.93
CA LEU A 635 39.87 4.34 -22.89
C LEU A 635 38.57 4.64 -22.11
N GLU A 636 38.47 4.16 -20.87
CA GLU A 636 37.34 4.47 -19.98
C GLU A 636 37.20 6.00 -19.85
N PRO A 637 35.95 6.54 -19.79
CA PRO A 637 35.76 7.98 -19.60
C PRO A 637 36.45 8.43 -18.32
N ARG A 638 37.38 9.40 -18.41
CA ARG A 638 38.01 10.01 -17.23
C ARG A 638 36.99 10.71 -16.32
N ASP A 639 35.83 11.11 -16.85
CA ASP A 639 34.73 11.70 -16.09
C ASP A 639 33.78 10.62 -15.55
N ALA A 640 33.73 10.51 -14.22
CA ALA A 640 32.83 9.59 -13.51
C ALA A 640 31.35 9.81 -13.87
N ARG A 641 30.95 11.05 -14.23
CA ARG A 641 29.57 11.37 -14.66
C ARG A 641 29.23 10.63 -15.95
N LEU A 642 30.10 10.72 -16.95
CA LEU A 642 29.92 10.07 -18.26
C LEU A 642 29.98 8.54 -18.14
N LYS A 643 30.87 8.01 -17.30
CA LYS A 643 30.92 6.56 -17.02
C LYS A 643 29.60 6.05 -16.44
N ASN A 644 29.06 6.76 -15.45
CA ASN A 644 27.79 6.40 -14.82
C ASN A 644 26.59 6.56 -15.78
N LEU A 645 26.54 7.63 -16.58
CA LEU A 645 25.49 7.80 -17.60
C LEU A 645 25.53 6.70 -18.65
N ARG A 646 26.71 6.34 -19.18
CA ARG A 646 26.85 5.24 -20.15
C ARG A 646 26.35 3.91 -19.57
N LYS A 647 26.67 3.60 -18.31
CA LYS A 647 26.15 2.42 -17.62
C LYS A 647 24.62 2.40 -17.56
N LEU A 648 23.99 3.55 -17.36
CA LEU A 648 22.54 3.69 -17.32
C LEU A 648 21.91 3.68 -18.72
N GLU A 649 22.62 4.09 -19.77
CA GLU A 649 22.12 4.14 -21.15
C GLU A 649 22.26 2.79 -21.88
N GLN A 650 23.23 1.96 -21.48
CA GLN A 650 23.58 0.74 -22.18
C GLN A 650 22.43 -0.29 -22.19
N GLU A 651 22.16 -0.87 -23.36
CA GLU A 651 21.27 -2.03 -23.52
C GLU A 651 21.84 -3.27 -22.82
N ALA A 652 20.97 -4.22 -22.49
CA ALA A 652 21.44 -5.50 -22.00
C ALA A 652 22.20 -6.29 -23.10
N PRO A 653 23.24 -7.08 -22.75
CA PRO A 653 23.93 -7.95 -23.69
C PRO A 653 22.96 -8.83 -24.47
N THR A 654 23.19 -9.04 -25.76
CA THR A 654 22.27 -9.79 -26.64
C THR A 654 21.98 -11.20 -26.11
N SER A 655 22.99 -11.91 -25.59
CA SER A 655 22.82 -13.22 -24.96
C SER A 655 21.87 -13.20 -23.76
N LEU A 656 21.95 -12.17 -22.92
CA LEU A 656 21.06 -12.00 -21.76
C LEU A 656 19.63 -11.69 -22.21
N ARG A 657 19.47 -10.82 -23.24
CA ARG A 657 18.15 -10.48 -23.79
C ARG A 657 17.45 -11.69 -24.39
N GLU A 658 18.18 -12.48 -25.18
CA GLU A 658 17.66 -13.72 -25.79
C GLU A 658 17.25 -14.73 -24.72
N GLU A 659 18.05 -14.87 -23.66
CA GLU A 659 17.73 -15.78 -22.55
C GLU A 659 16.48 -15.34 -21.79
N VAL A 660 16.35 -14.05 -21.45
CA VAL A 660 15.12 -13.54 -20.80
C VAL A 660 13.91 -13.70 -21.72
N ARG A 661 14.06 -13.44 -23.03
CA ARG A 661 12.97 -13.64 -24.00
C ARG A 661 12.54 -15.11 -24.04
N ARG A 662 13.49 -16.04 -24.11
CA ARG A 662 13.24 -17.49 -24.10
C ARG A 662 12.50 -17.93 -22.84
N LEU A 663 12.88 -17.42 -21.67
CA LEU A 663 12.20 -17.70 -20.39
C LEU A 663 10.77 -17.16 -20.37
N VAL A 664 10.55 -15.93 -20.85
CA VAL A 664 9.22 -15.30 -20.89
C VAL A 664 8.29 -16.00 -21.88
N GLU A 665 8.79 -16.35 -23.07
CA GLU A 665 8.02 -17.08 -24.08
C GLU A 665 7.71 -18.52 -23.66
N GLY A 666 8.53 -19.10 -22.77
CA GLY A 666 8.28 -20.42 -22.17
C GLY A 666 7.12 -20.47 -21.18
N VAL A 667 6.53 -19.33 -20.80
CA VAL A 667 5.39 -19.24 -19.88
C VAL A 667 4.17 -18.69 -20.64
N GLU A 668 3.27 -19.58 -21.06
CA GLU A 668 2.09 -19.24 -21.87
C GLU A 668 1.23 -18.16 -21.19
N GLU A 669 1.13 -18.23 -19.86
CA GLU A 669 0.32 -17.32 -19.05
C GLU A 669 0.80 -15.87 -19.08
N TRP A 670 2.01 -15.58 -19.55
CA TRP A 670 2.55 -14.21 -19.63
C TRP A 670 2.28 -13.53 -20.99
N HIS A 671 1.62 -14.25 -21.91
CA HIS A 671 1.23 -13.76 -23.24
C HIS A 671 2.43 -13.34 -24.11
N GLY A 672 3.53 -14.11 -24.02
CA GLY A 672 4.72 -13.96 -24.86
C GLY A 672 5.47 -12.62 -24.72
N TRP A 673 6.49 -12.41 -25.55
CA TRP A 673 7.26 -11.17 -25.55
C TRP A 673 6.36 -9.96 -25.90
N PRO A 674 6.45 -8.83 -25.17
CA PRO A 674 5.64 -7.64 -25.46
C PRO A 674 5.83 -7.12 -26.89
N SER A 675 4.78 -6.63 -27.54
CA SER A 675 4.85 -5.97 -28.85
C SER A 675 5.21 -4.49 -28.75
N ASP A 676 5.74 -3.88 -29.82
CA ASP A 676 6.20 -2.48 -29.83
C ASP A 676 5.12 -1.48 -29.45
N ASN A 677 3.87 -1.67 -29.90
CA ASN A 677 2.74 -0.79 -29.55
C ASN A 677 2.51 -0.68 -28.04
N VAL A 678 2.68 -1.80 -27.32
CA VAL A 678 2.43 -1.88 -25.88
C VAL A 678 3.64 -1.34 -25.10
N VAL A 679 4.85 -1.49 -25.64
CA VAL A 679 6.06 -0.85 -25.14
C VAL A 679 5.95 0.67 -25.27
N ALA A 680 5.56 1.18 -26.44
CA ALA A 680 5.36 2.61 -26.69
C ALA A 680 4.32 3.21 -25.73
N ALA A 681 3.18 2.53 -25.55
CA ALA A 681 2.15 2.96 -24.59
C ALA A 681 2.65 2.96 -23.13
N TYR A 682 3.60 2.09 -22.78
CA TYR A 682 4.21 2.08 -21.45
C TYR A 682 5.24 3.20 -21.26
N VAL A 683 6.02 3.50 -22.30
CA VAL A 683 7.03 4.56 -22.36
C VAL A 683 6.40 5.96 -22.40
N ASP A 684 5.14 6.09 -22.80
CA ASP A 684 4.38 7.35 -22.75
C ASP A 684 4.22 7.93 -21.32
N ASN A 685 4.64 7.19 -20.29
CA ASN A 685 4.73 7.69 -18.93
C ASN A 685 5.71 8.88 -18.80
N ASP A 686 5.30 9.92 -18.07
CA ASP A 686 6.08 11.14 -17.82
C ASP A 686 7.53 10.87 -17.36
N ARG A 687 7.78 9.79 -16.62
CA ARG A 687 9.12 9.43 -16.15
C ARG A 687 10.10 9.12 -17.28
N PHE A 688 9.66 8.43 -18.34
CA PHE A 688 10.50 8.15 -19.51
C PHE A 688 10.57 9.36 -20.43
N GLN A 689 9.42 10.00 -20.71
CA GLN A 689 9.37 11.22 -21.54
C GLN A 689 10.29 12.32 -21.02
N SER A 690 10.31 12.55 -19.70
CA SER A 690 11.14 13.59 -19.08
C SER A 690 12.64 13.29 -19.09
N VAL A 691 13.04 12.02 -19.21
CA VAL A 691 14.45 11.66 -19.47
C VAL A 691 14.74 11.81 -20.96
N ASN A 692 13.88 11.29 -21.83
CA ASN A 692 14.08 11.34 -23.29
C ASN A 692 14.22 12.79 -23.82
N LYS A 693 13.41 13.73 -23.29
CA LYS A 693 13.53 15.17 -23.61
C LYS A 693 14.91 15.78 -23.34
N MET A 694 15.75 15.18 -22.48
CA MET A 694 17.12 15.66 -22.21
C MET A 694 18.14 15.20 -23.26
N TYR A 695 17.73 14.29 -24.16
CA TYR A 695 18.53 13.79 -25.27
C TYR A 695 18.09 14.36 -26.62
N SER A 696 16.85 14.87 -26.73
CA SER A 696 16.41 15.62 -27.91
C SER A 696 17.19 16.94 -28.04
N PRO A 697 17.68 17.31 -29.23
CA PRO A 697 18.29 18.61 -29.45
C PRO A 697 17.24 19.71 -29.19
N VAL A 698 17.61 20.70 -28.37
CA VAL A 698 16.79 21.90 -28.17
C VAL A 698 16.67 22.59 -29.53
N LYS A 699 15.47 22.61 -30.10
CA LYS A 699 15.16 23.33 -31.34
C LYS A 699 15.24 24.83 -31.15
#